data_AF-A0A8H5L9L1-F1
#
_entry.id   AF-A0A8H5L9L1-F1
#
_cell.length_a   1.000
_cell.length_b   1.000
_cell.length_c   1.000
_cell.angle_alpha   90.00
_cell.angle_beta   90.00
_cell.angle_gamma   90.00
#
_symmetry.space_group_name_H-M   'P 1'
#
loop_
_entity.id
_entity.type
_entity.pdbx_description
1 polymer ?
#
loop_
_entity_poly.entity_id
_entity_poly.type
_entity_poly.pdbx_seq_one_letter_code
_entity_poly.pdbx_strand_id
1 'polypeptide(L)'
;MASVVESLPQGLVYHSQPQKSAETSVLADWEIQAEKCRKVLRESLNPAWLLPSGQLPPADQLNVSTFIETCGFLSARELEITATSATKLVEQMASGSLTAVETVTAFLKRAHIAHQLTNFATEFMSADALDAAAELDAYFKATGKIKGPLHGIPISTKEHIEHKGRIAHSAYVALIDNVAEEDALIVQCCKKAGAVFHVRTNEPQSVMHIDCSNPIYGTTVNPHNRTLTCGGSSGGEGASLGLRCAALGIGTDLGGSVRVPAAFCGAYGMRTTALRNPYKGVCLPGAGQESIRCVISPLANTAEDLGLFQKAVLDQEPWEIETSLVPQAWNQASSLKPGSFTIGVMWEDGLVRPHPPVLRTLRYAVEKLKAAGVTVVDFEPYNHQEGMDIVSKLYFPECAVTQKELLEKGGEPIAPLSDYIFNFSPPRPLTIQENWAFNVERDTFREQYHKIMKDRGVDFILCPAYVGPAAKLGDGHYISYTAIWNLLDQPAITFPTGLKVEPTDTPYSDFKSRSAEEEREYNKYSPEEYAEAPLALQVVDTHENITARLTMPDVKLRAKTGCVTCRQRRVKCDEAKPSCRNCSRFGRSCSWPKATDMADKRHRRRRATPDSSSPISEGSSPPKTGERSYDIVPILNTRTSLTTINHPLCETEIEFELVHHFYSFHFNSLTLPTKDKSYFSQCQSDLMDMMSHNKTVKYAILANCASNKHALMNNDRYRLIALRYYTEAMRGLNQEFVDFCPSDAYRHSCLLTVASYLYVYNFWSLDVMSDPRPHVVGAVKLLSLRNRDNSSLRPFVQTWDRVNVESVLYQGFLLSIRRPFRPEFRLDSEFITHAEDLLRSYDDANPSSAKPNIVLGVPTSLYRLILRIIDSYNVPRSSLSDHLKDLKAELQYWEQLLFDDENSQNVQNGDSRFNDLIIIATSLLLDLIAETLASTDDSIYPEFSAGEEDGKPWRWQLDLAMNILQCPEEHQKWSGCYLGAWPLLILGYGARSLEDITLVKGVLTRMQQRIGYGEVQRIRDELDEMTKYKGSEVCVR
;
A
#
# COMPACT_ATOMS: atom_id res chain seq x y z
N MET A 1 -4.66 34.84 40.91
CA MET A 1 -4.71 34.06 39.65
C MET A 1 -6.07 33.36 39.51
N ALA A 2 -7.18 34.11 39.60
CA ALA A 2 -8.54 33.55 39.55
C ALA A 2 -9.55 34.46 38.80
N SER A 3 -9.08 35.36 37.92
CA SER A 3 -9.96 36.34 37.26
C SER A 3 -9.71 36.51 35.76
N VAL A 4 -9.14 35.50 35.08
CA VAL A 4 -8.85 35.58 33.63
C VAL A 4 -9.54 34.46 32.82
N VAL A 5 -10.28 33.55 33.47
CA VAL A 5 -10.93 32.38 32.81
C VAL A 5 -12.46 32.54 32.66
N GLU A 6 -13.08 33.59 33.23
CA GLU A 6 -14.53 33.83 33.15
C GLU A 6 -14.99 34.74 32.00
N SER A 7 -14.16 34.99 30.98
CA SER A 7 -14.55 35.82 29.82
C SER A 7 -14.48 35.05 28.50
N LEU A 8 -15.26 33.98 28.38
CA LEU A 8 -15.78 33.52 27.08
C LEU A 8 -17.10 34.26 26.81
N PRO A 9 -17.45 34.63 25.56
CA PRO A 9 -18.70 35.34 25.30
C PRO A 9 -19.89 34.49 25.77
N GLN A 10 -20.61 34.96 26.79
CA GLN A 10 -21.85 34.37 27.32
C GLN A 10 -23.05 34.47 26.36
N GLY A 11 -22.82 34.57 25.05
CA GLY A 11 -23.86 34.79 24.05
C GLY A 11 -23.87 33.69 23.02
N LEU A 12 -24.30 32.48 23.40
CA LEU A 12 -24.86 31.40 22.55
C LEU A 12 -25.31 30.26 23.49
N VAL A 13 -26.20 30.60 24.42
CA VAL A 13 -26.90 29.66 25.30
C VAL A 13 -28.18 29.22 24.60
N TYR A 14 -28.35 27.91 24.43
CA TYR A 14 -29.60 27.30 23.97
C TYR A 14 -30.74 27.76 24.89
N HIS A 15 -31.88 28.16 24.31
CA HIS A 15 -33.08 28.58 25.04
C HIS A 15 -33.48 27.57 26.12
N SER A 16 -33.11 27.84 27.38
CA SER A 16 -33.89 27.43 28.53
C SER A 16 -34.79 28.61 28.93
N GLN A 17 -36.03 28.27 29.27
CA GLN A 17 -37.09 29.20 29.71
C GLN A 17 -36.64 30.16 30.83
N PRO A 18 -37.30 31.32 31.02
CA PRO A 18 -36.74 32.46 31.76
C PRO A 18 -36.39 32.11 33.21
N GLN A 19 -35.12 32.32 33.57
CA GLN A 19 -34.60 32.16 34.92
C GLN A 19 -35.31 33.09 35.89
N LYS A 20 -36.03 32.48 36.82
CA LYS A 20 -36.29 33.03 38.15
C LYS A 20 -34.95 33.28 38.86
N SER A 21 -34.98 34.29 39.72
CA SER A 21 -33.93 34.81 40.60
C SER A 21 -32.91 33.81 41.14
N ALA A 22 -31.66 34.29 41.23
CA ALA A 22 -30.49 33.64 41.80
C ALA A 22 -30.73 32.97 43.16
N GLU A 23 -30.89 31.65 43.13
CA GLU A 23 -30.50 30.75 44.20
C GLU A 23 -29.22 30.04 43.74
N THR A 24 -28.24 29.90 44.65
CA THR A 24 -27.02 29.13 44.46
C THR A 24 -27.37 27.71 43.99
N SER A 25 -27.34 27.46 42.68
CA SER A 25 -27.64 26.14 42.12
C SER A 25 -26.49 25.21 42.45
N VAL A 26 -26.77 24.17 43.25
CA VAL A 26 -25.89 23.01 43.39
C VAL A 26 -25.72 22.43 41.98
N LEU A 27 -24.48 22.35 41.48
CA LEU A 27 -24.17 21.75 40.18
C LEU A 27 -24.69 20.32 40.16
N ALA A 28 -25.28 19.90 39.03
CA ALA A 28 -25.73 18.53 38.87
C ALA A 28 -24.55 17.55 38.86
N ASP A 29 -24.75 16.30 39.28
CA ASP A 29 -23.65 15.32 39.40
C ASP A 29 -22.88 15.12 38.08
N TRP A 30 -23.58 15.11 36.94
CA TRP A 30 -22.95 15.00 35.62
C TRP A 30 -22.07 16.22 35.27
N GLU A 31 -22.42 17.42 35.74
CA GLU A 31 -21.62 18.65 35.51
C GLU A 31 -20.30 18.58 36.27
N ILE A 32 -20.34 18.03 37.50
CA ILE A 32 -19.15 17.80 38.33
C ILE A 32 -18.21 16.79 37.64
N GLN A 33 -18.76 15.73 37.05
CA GLN A 33 -17.98 14.73 36.32
C GLN A 33 -17.38 15.32 35.02
N ALA A 34 -18.19 16.03 34.23
CA ALA A 34 -17.74 16.68 32.99
C ALA A 34 -16.62 17.71 33.23
N GLU A 35 -16.60 18.35 34.40
CA GLU A 35 -15.57 19.32 34.77
C GLU A 35 -14.15 18.74 34.73
N LYS A 36 -13.98 17.43 34.93
CA LYS A 36 -12.69 16.75 34.76
C LYS A 36 -12.12 16.97 33.36
N CYS A 37 -12.94 16.76 32.33
CA CYS A 37 -12.55 16.89 30.93
C CYS A 37 -12.37 18.38 30.54
N ARG A 38 -13.23 19.26 31.05
CA ARG A 38 -13.10 20.72 30.86
C ARG A 38 -11.82 21.27 31.49
N LYS A 39 -11.43 20.74 32.64
CA LYS A 39 -10.16 21.09 33.30
C LYS A 39 -8.96 20.68 32.45
N VAL A 40 -8.95 19.46 31.90
CA VAL A 40 -7.89 18.99 30.97
C VAL A 40 -7.75 19.95 29.79
N LEU A 41 -8.85 20.32 29.14
CA LEU A 41 -8.85 21.31 28.06
C LEU A 41 -8.22 22.64 28.51
N ARG A 42 -8.72 23.21 29.62
CA ARG A 42 -8.24 24.50 30.14
C ARG A 42 -6.75 24.48 30.50
N GLU A 43 -6.27 23.41 31.11
CA GLU A 43 -4.87 23.26 31.52
C GLU A 43 -3.93 22.97 30.33
N SER A 44 -4.46 22.41 29.25
CA SER A 44 -3.69 22.14 28.02
C SER A 44 -3.44 23.37 27.15
N LEU A 45 -4.20 24.45 27.34
CA LEU A 45 -4.04 25.71 26.62
C LEU A 45 -2.77 26.44 27.05
N ASN A 46 -1.98 26.90 26.09
CA ASN A 46 -0.86 27.79 26.32
C ASN A 46 -1.32 29.26 26.36
N PRO A 47 -1.24 29.96 27.51
CA PRO A 47 -1.68 31.35 27.61
C PRO A 47 -0.93 32.31 26.67
N ALA A 48 0.31 31.98 26.29
CA ALA A 48 1.11 32.80 25.37
C ALA A 48 0.63 32.73 23.92
N TRP A 49 -0.28 31.81 23.59
CA TRP A 49 -0.83 31.62 22.25
C TRP A 49 -2.31 32.00 22.13
N LEU A 50 -2.89 32.53 23.21
CA LEU A 50 -4.27 33.03 23.23
C LEU A 50 -4.33 34.52 22.93
N LEU A 51 -5.36 34.91 22.17
CA LEU A 51 -5.73 36.31 22.04
C LEU A 51 -6.33 36.82 23.36
N PRO A 52 -5.96 38.03 23.81
CA PRO A 52 -6.67 38.71 24.88
C PRO A 52 -8.15 38.90 24.51
N SER A 53 -9.06 38.84 25.49
CA SER A 53 -10.51 38.93 25.25
C SER A 53 -10.95 40.17 24.46
N GLY A 54 -10.26 41.31 24.63
CA GLY A 54 -10.52 42.55 23.88
C GLY A 54 -10.05 42.55 22.42
N GLN A 55 -9.33 41.51 21.98
CA GLN A 55 -8.88 41.33 20.60
C GLN A 55 -9.66 40.23 19.87
N LEU A 56 -10.60 39.57 20.53
CA LEU A 56 -11.50 38.61 19.88
C LEU A 56 -12.51 39.35 18.99
N PRO A 57 -12.98 38.72 17.89
CA PRO A 57 -13.98 39.34 17.04
C PRO A 57 -15.29 39.53 17.83
N PRO A 58 -16.01 40.65 17.61
CA PRO A 58 -17.28 40.91 18.28
C PRO A 58 -18.31 39.84 17.91
N ALA A 59 -19.33 39.65 18.75
CA ALA A 59 -20.31 38.56 18.59
C ALA A 59 -21.10 38.62 17.26
N ASP A 60 -21.29 39.81 16.70
CA ASP A 60 -21.97 40.06 15.42
C ASP A 60 -21.12 39.74 14.18
N GLN A 61 -19.80 39.61 14.32
CA GLN A 61 -18.94 39.16 13.22
C GLN A 61 -19.12 37.65 13.00
N LEU A 62 -20.09 37.26 12.19
CA LEU A 62 -20.42 35.84 11.99
C LEU A 62 -19.33 35.05 11.27
N ASN A 63 -18.70 35.64 10.25
CA ASN A 63 -17.63 35.01 9.49
C ASN A 63 -16.26 35.31 10.13
N VAL A 64 -15.58 34.25 10.58
CA VAL A 64 -14.25 34.31 11.21
C VAL A 64 -13.21 33.50 10.42
N SER A 65 -13.55 33.02 9.23
CA SER A 65 -12.71 32.14 8.40
C SER A 65 -11.36 32.75 7.99
N THR A 66 -11.27 34.08 7.95
CA THR A 66 -10.04 34.83 7.64
C THR A 66 -9.51 35.65 8.83
N PHE A 67 -10.10 35.46 10.02
CA PHE A 67 -9.79 36.31 11.17
C PHE A 67 -8.35 36.12 11.65
N ILE A 68 -7.85 34.88 11.67
CA ILE A 68 -6.51 34.54 12.13
C ILE A 68 -5.42 35.20 11.28
N GLU A 69 -5.67 35.36 9.97
CA GLU A 69 -4.77 36.04 9.04
C GLU A 69 -4.69 37.55 9.29
N THR A 70 -5.73 38.14 9.89
CA THR A 70 -5.90 39.59 10.01
C THR A 70 -5.73 40.12 11.44
N CYS A 71 -5.81 39.25 12.46
CA CYS A 71 -5.71 39.67 13.87
C CYS A 71 -4.30 40.11 14.29
N GLY A 72 -3.28 39.86 13.46
CA GLY A 72 -1.90 40.30 13.68
C GLY A 72 -1.13 39.52 14.74
N PHE A 73 -1.67 38.39 15.23
CA PHE A 73 -1.04 37.59 16.28
C PHE A 73 0.02 36.62 15.75
N LEU A 74 -0.24 36.00 14.59
CA LEU A 74 0.72 35.13 13.92
C LEU A 74 1.68 35.96 13.07
N SER A 75 2.96 35.59 13.08
CA SER A 75 3.94 36.16 12.16
C SER A 75 3.66 35.76 10.71
N ALA A 76 4.17 36.54 9.76
CA ALA A 76 4.05 36.22 8.33
C ALA A 76 4.58 34.81 8.00
N ARG A 77 5.63 34.37 8.71
CA ARG A 77 6.21 33.03 8.56
C ARG A 77 5.27 31.93 9.05
N GLU A 78 4.64 32.12 10.21
CA GLU A 78 3.68 31.15 10.75
C GLU A 78 2.43 31.05 9.87
N LEU A 79 1.95 32.17 9.32
CA LEU A 79 0.87 32.19 8.33
C LEU A 79 1.24 31.45 7.04
N GLU A 80 2.47 31.65 6.53
CA GLU A 80 2.97 30.94 5.35
C GLU A 80 3.01 29.42 5.58
N ILE A 81 3.59 28.98 6.71
CA ILE A 81 3.69 27.56 7.08
C ILE A 81 2.30 26.93 7.13
N THR A 82 1.39 27.55 7.87
CA THR A 82 0.05 26.97 8.11
C THR A 82 -0.90 27.11 6.91
N ALA A 83 -0.55 27.91 5.89
CA ALA A 83 -1.23 27.95 4.60
C ALA A 83 -0.72 26.89 3.60
N THR A 84 0.43 26.27 3.87
CA THR A 84 1.08 25.29 2.99
C THR A 84 0.45 23.90 3.14
N SER A 85 0.28 23.17 2.04
CA SER A 85 -0.28 21.80 2.06
C SER A 85 0.64 20.82 2.80
N ALA A 86 0.07 19.75 3.36
CA ALA A 86 0.84 18.75 4.10
C ALA A 86 1.96 18.16 3.22
N THR A 87 1.64 17.84 1.97
CA THR A 87 2.60 17.38 0.96
C THR A 87 3.78 18.35 0.83
N LYS A 88 3.51 19.66 0.68
CA LYS A 88 4.57 20.68 0.52
C LYS A 88 5.37 20.91 1.80
N LEU A 89 4.76 20.80 2.97
CA LEU A 89 5.45 20.87 4.25
C LEU A 89 6.49 19.74 4.38
N VAL A 90 6.13 18.50 4.01
CA VAL A 90 7.09 17.38 3.96
C VAL A 90 8.25 17.69 3.01
N GLU A 91 7.97 18.22 1.81
CA GLU A 91 9.02 18.59 0.84
C GLU A 91 9.99 19.64 1.41
N GLN A 92 9.45 20.67 2.09
CA GLN A 92 10.24 21.73 2.70
C GLN A 92 11.12 21.21 3.85
N MET A 93 10.57 20.37 4.73
CA MET A 93 11.34 19.72 5.80
C MET A 93 12.40 18.77 5.25
N ALA A 94 12.07 17.97 4.23
CA ALA A 94 13.03 17.10 3.56
C ALA A 94 14.19 17.85 2.89
N SER A 95 13.97 19.12 2.51
CA SER A 95 15.00 20.00 1.97
C SER A 95 15.82 20.74 3.04
N GLY A 96 15.41 20.65 4.31
CA GLY A 96 16.00 21.40 5.42
C GLY A 96 15.66 22.90 5.43
N SER A 97 14.66 23.35 4.65
CA SER A 97 14.21 24.75 4.62
C SER A 97 13.18 25.09 5.69
N LEU A 98 12.67 24.07 6.38
CA LEU A 98 11.70 24.14 7.46
C LEU A 98 12.02 23.03 8.45
N THR A 99 11.75 23.23 9.74
CA THR A 99 11.91 22.19 10.76
C THR A 99 10.55 21.72 11.27
N ALA A 100 10.49 20.51 11.82
CA ALA A 100 9.27 19.97 12.43
C ALA A 100 8.82 20.82 13.61
N VAL A 101 9.74 21.30 14.47
CA VAL A 101 9.40 22.18 15.60
C VAL A 101 8.81 23.50 15.13
N GLU A 102 9.40 24.13 14.10
CA GLU A 102 8.86 25.38 13.52
C GLU A 102 7.45 25.14 12.96
N THR A 103 7.25 24.02 12.26
CA THR A 103 5.95 23.63 11.69
C THR A 103 4.90 23.42 12.77
N VAL A 104 5.15 22.53 13.73
CA VAL A 104 4.21 22.17 14.81
C VAL A 104 3.88 23.39 15.68
N THR A 105 4.86 24.25 15.97
CA THR A 105 4.63 25.49 16.73
C THR A 105 3.66 26.42 16.02
N ALA A 106 3.81 26.61 14.70
CA ALA A 106 2.92 27.49 13.93
C ALA A 106 1.47 26.98 13.94
N PHE A 107 1.26 25.68 13.74
CA PHE A 107 -0.06 25.05 13.79
C PHE A 107 -0.67 25.08 15.20
N LEU A 108 0.11 24.80 16.26
CA LEU A 108 -0.36 24.91 17.65
C LEU A 108 -0.85 26.33 17.97
N LYS A 109 -0.10 27.37 17.61
CA LYS A 109 -0.51 28.77 17.84
C LYS A 109 -1.82 29.10 17.13
N ARG A 110 -1.93 28.73 15.85
CA ARG A 110 -3.17 28.90 15.08
C ARG A 110 -4.34 28.16 15.73
N ALA A 111 -4.14 26.92 16.15
CA ALA A 111 -5.15 26.09 16.78
C ALA A 111 -5.66 26.69 18.10
N HIS A 112 -4.79 27.31 18.91
CA HIS A 112 -5.21 27.98 20.15
C HIS A 112 -6.13 29.17 19.88
N ILE A 113 -5.79 30.02 18.90
CA ILE A 113 -6.63 31.14 18.47
C ILE A 113 -7.97 30.63 17.95
N ALA A 114 -7.94 29.64 17.05
CA ALA A 114 -9.13 29.06 16.45
C ALA A 114 -10.08 28.47 17.49
N HIS A 115 -9.55 27.86 18.56
CA HIS A 115 -10.38 27.33 19.63
C HIS A 115 -11.19 28.43 20.34
N GLN A 116 -10.62 29.63 20.51
CA GLN A 116 -11.37 30.79 21.03
C GLN A 116 -12.48 31.27 20.07
N LEU A 117 -12.36 30.96 18.78
CA LEU A 117 -13.33 31.37 17.75
C LEU A 117 -14.45 30.35 17.56
N THR A 118 -14.16 29.05 17.68
CA THR A 118 -15.07 27.99 17.27
C THR A 118 -15.31 26.90 18.31
N ASN A 119 -14.55 26.84 19.41
CA ASN A 119 -14.64 25.78 20.43
C ASN A 119 -14.49 24.36 19.85
N PHE A 120 -13.51 24.15 18.97
CA PHE A 120 -13.37 22.88 18.23
C PHE A 120 -12.55 21.77 18.92
N ALA A 121 -11.88 22.07 20.03
CA ALA A 121 -10.86 21.21 20.63
C ALA A 121 -11.33 20.65 21.97
N THR A 122 -10.92 19.43 22.29
CA THR A 122 -11.14 18.78 23.60
C THR A 122 -9.86 18.75 24.43
N GLU A 123 -8.69 18.78 23.80
CA GLU A 123 -7.39 18.75 24.46
C GLU A 123 -6.26 19.17 23.50
N PHE A 124 -5.30 19.95 23.98
CA PHE A 124 -4.06 20.28 23.25
C PHE A 124 -2.88 19.44 23.75
N MET A 125 -2.20 18.75 22.84
CA MET A 125 -1.06 17.87 23.16
C MET A 125 0.27 18.61 22.97
N SER A 126 0.33 19.88 23.39
CA SER A 126 1.40 20.81 23.03
C SER A 126 2.81 20.34 23.41
N ALA A 127 2.99 19.82 24.63
CA ALA A 127 4.29 19.35 25.11
C ALA A 127 4.76 18.12 24.30
N ASP A 128 3.95 17.06 24.29
CA ASP A 128 4.23 15.83 23.53
C ASP A 128 4.49 16.12 22.04
N ALA A 129 3.73 17.04 21.45
CA ALA A 129 3.86 17.42 20.05
C ALA A 129 5.21 18.11 19.76
N LEU A 130 5.63 19.04 20.62
CA LEU A 130 6.91 19.73 20.48
C LEU A 130 8.10 18.80 20.75
N ASP A 131 7.98 17.89 21.71
CA ASP A 131 9.02 16.88 21.99
C ASP A 131 9.17 15.92 20.80
N ALA A 132 8.07 15.39 20.27
CA ALA A 132 8.09 14.55 19.07
C ALA A 132 8.67 15.30 17.85
N ALA A 133 8.32 16.58 17.68
CA ALA A 133 8.88 17.41 16.62
C ALA A 133 10.39 17.62 16.78
N ALA A 134 10.87 17.85 18.01
CA ALA A 134 12.29 18.02 18.31
C ALA A 134 13.09 16.73 18.03
N GLU A 135 12.52 15.56 18.35
CA GLU A 135 13.12 14.26 18.00
C GLU A 135 13.26 14.07 16.48
N LEU A 136 12.24 14.48 15.72
CA LEU A 136 12.27 14.42 14.25
C LEU A 136 13.35 15.34 13.67
N ASP A 137 13.47 16.56 14.20
CA ASP A 137 14.52 17.50 13.79
C ASP A 137 15.92 16.98 14.14
N ALA A 138 16.09 16.38 15.33
CA ALA A 138 17.34 15.75 15.73
C ALA A 138 17.70 14.55 14.83
N TYR A 139 16.71 13.72 14.49
CA TYR A 139 16.88 12.60 13.55
C TYR A 139 17.31 13.09 12.16
N PHE A 140 16.64 14.12 11.62
CA PHE A 140 16.99 14.70 10.32
C PHE A 140 18.40 15.29 10.34
N LYS A 141 18.75 16.04 11.40
CA LYS A 141 20.10 16.61 11.57
C LYS A 141 21.19 15.54 11.64
N ALA A 142 20.93 14.43 12.31
CA ALA A 142 21.90 13.34 12.47
C ALA A 142 22.07 12.48 11.20
N THR A 143 20.99 12.25 10.46
CA THR A 143 20.98 11.26 9.36
C THR A 143 20.90 11.86 7.96
N GLY A 144 20.48 13.12 7.83
CA GLY A 144 20.13 13.76 6.57
C GLY A 144 18.88 13.16 5.89
N LYS A 145 18.06 12.40 6.62
CA LYS A 145 16.87 11.71 6.12
C LYS A 145 15.65 12.06 6.96
N ILE A 146 14.48 12.12 6.33
CA ILE A 146 13.19 12.18 7.01
C ILE A 146 12.81 10.80 7.55
N LYS A 147 12.03 10.76 8.65
CA LYS A 147 11.63 9.52 9.34
C LYS A 147 10.60 8.69 8.55
N GLY A 148 9.75 9.36 7.77
CA GLY A 148 8.71 8.73 6.98
C GLY A 148 7.92 9.75 6.14
N PRO A 149 6.87 9.30 5.42
CA PRO A 149 6.12 10.13 4.48
C PRO A 149 5.30 11.26 5.15
N LEU A 150 5.10 11.22 6.48
CA LEU A 150 4.40 12.25 7.25
C LEU A 150 5.34 13.00 8.21
N HIS A 151 6.66 12.96 7.97
CA HIS A 151 7.65 13.58 8.86
C HIS A 151 7.31 15.01 9.23
N GLY A 152 7.03 15.25 10.52
CA GLY A 152 6.77 16.56 11.11
C GLY A 152 5.39 17.13 10.82
N ILE A 153 4.48 16.36 10.20
CA ILE A 153 3.14 16.83 9.83
C ILE A 153 2.22 16.89 11.06
N PRO A 154 1.67 18.08 11.41
CA PRO A 154 0.74 18.22 12.52
C PRO A 154 -0.64 17.65 12.16
N ILE A 155 -1.11 16.68 12.95
CA ILE A 155 -2.40 16.01 12.77
C ILE A 155 -3.35 16.31 13.94
N SER A 156 -4.61 16.63 13.64
CA SER A 156 -5.72 16.64 14.60
C SER A 156 -6.47 15.31 14.59
N THR A 157 -6.96 14.88 15.75
CA THR A 157 -7.72 13.63 15.90
C THR A 157 -9.03 13.84 16.63
N LYS A 158 -10.10 13.26 16.09
CA LYS A 158 -11.39 13.18 16.77
C LYS A 158 -11.28 12.46 18.12
N GLU A 159 -12.00 12.95 19.13
CA GLU A 159 -11.84 12.54 20.54
C GLU A 159 -11.88 11.02 20.72
N HIS A 160 -12.93 10.33 20.30
CA HIS A 160 -13.06 8.89 20.58
C HIS A 160 -12.05 7.96 19.87
N ILE A 161 -11.14 8.50 19.05
CA ILE A 161 -9.97 7.75 18.54
C ILE A 161 -8.91 7.73 19.63
N GLU A 162 -8.57 6.54 20.12
CA GLU A 162 -7.78 6.38 21.34
C GLU A 162 -6.34 6.85 21.19
N HIS A 163 -5.86 7.58 22.20
CA HIS A 163 -4.46 7.95 22.39
C HIS A 163 -4.00 7.46 23.75
N LYS A 164 -2.86 6.77 23.79
CA LYS A 164 -2.34 6.19 25.04
C LYS A 164 -2.24 7.23 26.15
N GLY A 165 -2.81 6.92 27.31
CA GLY A 165 -2.79 7.75 28.51
C GLY A 165 -3.77 8.91 28.51
N ARG A 166 -4.66 9.00 27.51
CA ARG A 166 -5.67 10.06 27.38
C ARG A 166 -7.07 9.49 27.51
N ILE A 167 -8.00 10.32 27.99
CA ILE A 167 -9.40 9.94 28.17
C ILE A 167 -10.05 9.77 26.80
N ALA A 168 -10.79 8.70 26.55
CA ALA A 168 -11.64 8.50 25.37
C ALA A 168 -13.09 8.30 25.82
N HIS A 169 -13.95 9.31 25.64
CA HIS A 169 -15.28 9.32 26.25
C HIS A 169 -16.45 9.37 25.26
N SER A 170 -16.21 9.59 23.96
CA SER A 170 -17.27 9.53 22.93
C SER A 170 -18.45 10.47 23.18
N ALA A 171 -18.17 11.62 23.80
CA ALA A 171 -19.17 12.55 24.32
C ALA A 171 -20.23 11.96 25.29
N TYR A 172 -19.91 10.88 26.00
CA TYR A 172 -20.70 10.35 27.14
C TYR A 172 -20.04 10.71 28.47
N VAL A 173 -20.81 11.24 29.42
CA VAL A 173 -20.29 11.53 30.77
C VAL A 173 -19.91 10.23 31.49
N ALA A 174 -20.63 9.13 31.24
CA ALA A 174 -20.33 7.82 31.81
C ALA A 174 -18.94 7.24 31.45
N LEU A 175 -18.25 7.81 30.45
CA LEU A 175 -16.96 7.33 29.95
C LEU A 175 -15.79 8.30 30.23
N ILE A 176 -15.99 9.35 31.04
CA ILE A 176 -14.95 10.35 31.37
C ILE A 176 -13.76 9.82 32.20
N ASP A 177 -13.87 8.59 32.69
CA ASP A 177 -12.79 7.85 33.36
C ASP A 177 -12.12 6.80 32.47
N ASN A 178 -12.58 6.60 31.24
CA ASN A 178 -11.99 5.66 30.30
C ASN A 178 -10.68 6.23 29.73
N VAL A 179 -9.54 5.77 30.24
CA VAL A 179 -8.20 6.18 29.79
C VAL A 179 -7.62 5.08 28.91
N ALA A 180 -7.28 5.40 27.67
CA ALA A 180 -6.78 4.42 26.73
C ALA A 180 -5.39 3.89 27.14
N GLU A 181 -5.22 2.57 27.11
CA GLU A 181 -3.95 1.91 27.45
C GLU A 181 -2.94 1.94 26.30
N GLU A 182 -3.45 2.00 25.06
CA GLU A 182 -2.67 2.01 23.83
C GLU A 182 -3.17 3.12 22.88
N ASP A 183 -2.32 3.49 21.93
CA ASP A 183 -2.75 4.32 20.81
C ASP A 183 -3.62 3.47 19.86
N ALA A 184 -4.65 4.07 19.25
CA ALA A 184 -5.37 3.45 18.15
C ALA A 184 -4.41 3.04 17.02
N LEU A 185 -4.72 1.96 16.30
CA LEU A 185 -3.80 1.44 15.28
C LEU A 185 -3.54 2.47 14.16
N ILE A 186 -4.53 3.30 13.82
CA ILE A 186 -4.36 4.43 12.89
C ILE A 186 -3.35 5.47 13.42
N VAL A 187 -3.39 5.77 14.72
CA VAL A 187 -2.46 6.71 15.39
C VAL A 187 -1.05 6.13 15.38
N GLN A 188 -0.91 4.84 15.68
CA GLN A 188 0.37 4.13 15.59
C GLN A 188 0.97 4.19 14.18
N CYS A 189 0.16 3.94 13.15
CA CYS A 189 0.59 4.00 11.75
C CYS A 189 1.09 5.41 11.38
N CYS A 190 0.33 6.45 11.73
CA CYS A 190 0.70 7.85 11.49
C CYS A 190 1.98 8.25 12.24
N LYS A 191 2.12 7.91 13.53
CA LYS A 191 3.34 8.18 14.32
C LYS A 191 4.56 7.47 13.72
N LYS A 192 4.40 6.20 13.28
CA LYS A 192 5.46 5.44 12.60
C LYS A 192 5.86 6.08 11.26
N ALA A 193 4.91 6.66 10.54
CA ALA A 193 5.14 7.46 9.33
C ALA A 193 5.76 8.85 9.60
N GLY A 194 5.96 9.23 10.87
CA GLY A 194 6.62 10.47 11.29
C GLY A 194 5.67 11.65 11.58
N ALA A 195 4.36 11.42 11.66
CA ALA A 195 3.39 12.45 12.00
C ALA A 195 3.47 12.89 13.48
N VAL A 196 2.99 14.10 13.76
CA VAL A 196 2.93 14.69 15.10
C VAL A 196 1.48 15.02 15.44
N PHE A 197 0.91 14.34 16.43
CA PHE A 197 -0.44 14.66 16.91
C PHE A 197 -0.37 15.79 17.93
N HIS A 198 -1.20 16.83 17.74
CA HIS A 198 -1.07 18.08 18.52
C HIS A 198 -2.38 18.58 19.13
N VAL A 199 -3.54 18.12 18.64
CA VAL A 199 -4.85 18.51 19.19
C VAL A 199 -5.86 17.38 19.02
N ARG A 200 -6.71 17.18 20.03
CA ARG A 200 -7.90 16.34 19.96
C ARG A 200 -9.15 17.20 19.78
N THR A 201 -10.10 16.75 18.97
CA THR A 201 -11.22 17.59 18.51
C THR A 201 -12.59 17.12 18.97
N ASN A 202 -13.49 18.09 19.10
CA ASN A 202 -14.82 17.93 19.66
C ASN A 202 -15.78 17.21 18.70
N GLU A 203 -16.85 16.66 19.27
CA GLU A 203 -17.84 15.84 18.58
C GLU A 203 -19.22 15.94 19.27
N PRO A 204 -20.34 15.59 18.60
CA PRO A 204 -21.65 15.66 19.22
C PRO A 204 -21.87 14.55 20.26
N GLN A 205 -22.82 14.76 21.18
CA GLN A 205 -23.29 13.71 22.10
C GLN A 205 -23.63 12.44 21.32
N SER A 206 -23.20 11.28 21.80
CA SER A 206 -23.34 9.96 21.16
C SER A 206 -22.65 9.76 19.82
N VAL A 207 -21.95 10.77 19.29
CA VAL A 207 -21.24 10.71 17.99
C VAL A 207 -22.19 10.49 16.79
N MET A 208 -23.51 10.59 16.97
CA MET A 208 -24.52 10.19 15.98
C MET A 208 -25.33 11.34 15.37
N HIS A 209 -24.77 12.57 15.31
CA HIS A 209 -25.40 13.71 14.63
C HIS A 209 -24.49 14.32 13.56
N ILE A 210 -25.11 14.95 12.57
CA ILE A 210 -24.44 15.87 11.63
C ILE A 210 -24.35 17.30 12.19
N ASP A 211 -24.09 17.39 13.49
CA ASP A 211 -23.84 18.60 14.27
C ASP A 211 -22.69 18.33 15.27
N CYS A 212 -22.26 19.31 16.06
CA CYS A 212 -21.14 19.18 16.99
C CYS A 212 -21.42 19.91 18.30
N SER A 213 -22.30 19.33 19.11
CA SER A 213 -22.62 19.83 20.45
C SER A 213 -22.79 18.69 21.43
N ASN A 214 -22.21 18.83 22.62
CA ASN A 214 -22.33 17.88 23.71
C ASN A 214 -22.27 18.58 25.08
N PRO A 215 -22.78 17.95 26.15
CA PRO A 215 -22.81 18.56 27.48
C PRO A 215 -21.42 18.76 28.12
N ILE A 216 -20.38 18.07 27.65
CA ILE A 216 -19.03 18.16 28.22
C ILE A 216 -18.33 19.45 27.76
N TYR A 217 -18.25 19.69 26.46
CA TYR A 217 -17.49 20.82 25.88
C TYR A 217 -18.37 21.91 25.30
N GLY A 218 -19.68 21.69 25.18
CA GLY A 218 -20.60 22.60 24.52
C GLY A 218 -20.53 22.48 23.00
N THR A 219 -20.87 23.59 22.33
CA THR A 219 -21.09 23.62 20.88
C THR A 219 -19.84 24.09 20.15
N THR A 220 -19.46 23.38 19.09
CA THR A 220 -18.50 23.83 18.08
C THR A 220 -19.25 24.49 16.93
N VAL A 221 -18.83 25.70 16.54
CA VAL A 221 -19.51 26.50 15.51
C VAL A 221 -18.73 26.54 14.19
N ASN A 222 -19.42 26.84 13.10
CA ASN A 222 -18.81 26.95 11.77
C ASN A 222 -17.92 28.21 11.65
N PRO A 223 -16.70 28.10 11.09
CA PRO A 223 -15.82 29.27 10.93
C PRO A 223 -16.32 30.29 9.90
N HIS A 224 -17.14 29.91 8.93
CA HIS A 224 -17.68 30.81 7.91
C HIS A 224 -18.93 31.55 8.38
N ASN A 225 -19.65 30.99 9.36
CA ASN A 225 -20.77 31.64 10.02
C ASN A 225 -21.04 30.99 11.38
N ARG A 226 -20.72 31.69 12.47
CA ARG A 226 -20.81 31.18 13.85
C ARG A 226 -22.23 30.88 14.33
N THR A 227 -23.28 31.17 13.57
CA THR A 227 -24.66 30.73 13.87
C THR A 227 -25.03 29.40 13.20
N LEU A 228 -24.15 28.85 12.37
CA LEU A 228 -24.31 27.57 11.69
C LEU A 228 -23.47 26.49 12.35
N THR A 229 -23.90 25.24 12.16
CA THR A 229 -23.11 24.08 12.59
C THR A 229 -21.86 23.89 11.75
N CYS A 230 -20.77 23.45 12.37
CA CYS A 230 -19.60 22.95 11.65
C CYS A 230 -19.83 21.57 11.01
N GLY A 231 -21.02 20.99 11.18
CA GLY A 231 -21.37 19.64 10.76
C GLY A 231 -20.97 18.62 11.81
N GLY A 232 -21.20 17.34 11.51
CA GLY A 232 -20.85 16.29 12.44
C GLY A 232 -20.86 14.90 11.80
N SER A 233 -20.42 13.87 12.51
CA SER A 233 -19.98 13.95 13.91
C SER A 233 -18.51 14.37 14.11
N SER A 234 -17.70 14.44 13.06
CA SER A 234 -16.32 14.96 13.14
C SER A 234 -16.29 16.50 13.01
N GLY A 235 -17.17 17.18 13.73
CA GLY A 235 -17.37 18.63 13.60
C GLY A 235 -16.17 19.45 14.07
N GLY A 236 -15.50 19.02 15.14
CA GLY A 236 -14.25 19.62 15.60
C GLY A 236 -13.14 19.53 14.54
N GLU A 237 -13.02 18.39 13.83
CA GLU A 237 -12.12 18.26 12.69
C GLU A 237 -12.52 19.21 11.54
N GLY A 238 -13.81 19.30 11.21
CA GLY A 238 -14.30 20.25 10.20
C GLY A 238 -13.88 21.69 10.49
N ALA A 239 -14.15 22.17 11.72
CA ALA A 239 -13.77 23.52 12.15
C ALA A 239 -12.23 23.71 12.20
N SER A 240 -11.50 22.69 12.66
CA SER A 240 -10.02 22.66 12.65
C SER A 240 -9.47 22.88 11.25
N LEU A 241 -9.91 22.09 10.27
CA LEU A 241 -9.41 22.17 8.89
C LEU A 241 -9.92 23.44 8.20
N GLY A 242 -11.15 23.89 8.49
CA GLY A 242 -11.71 25.15 7.98
C GLY A 242 -10.91 26.39 8.39
N LEU A 243 -10.22 26.34 9.53
CA LEU A 243 -9.29 27.37 10.02
C LEU A 243 -7.83 26.98 9.88
N ARG A 244 -7.52 25.86 9.21
CA ARG A 244 -6.14 25.35 8.97
C ARG A 244 -5.34 25.13 10.26
N CYS A 245 -6.01 24.69 11.32
CA CYS A 245 -5.41 24.38 12.62
C CYS A 245 -4.55 23.13 12.59
N ALA A 246 -4.79 22.23 11.63
CA ALA A 246 -4.00 21.04 11.36
C ALA A 246 -3.69 20.94 9.87
N ALA A 247 -2.62 20.22 9.52
CA ALA A 247 -2.31 19.93 8.12
C ALA A 247 -3.13 18.73 7.59
N LEU A 248 -3.46 17.79 8.48
CA LEU A 248 -4.36 16.65 8.25
C LEU A 248 -5.23 16.45 9.49
N GLY A 249 -6.46 16.01 9.29
CA GLY A 249 -7.38 15.61 10.36
C GLY A 249 -7.78 14.15 10.22
N ILE A 250 -8.14 13.50 11.34
CA ILE A 250 -8.66 12.14 11.35
C ILE A 250 -10.02 12.11 12.04
N GLY A 251 -11.04 11.68 11.30
CA GLY A 251 -12.39 11.48 11.79
C GLY A 251 -12.94 10.08 11.51
N THR A 252 -14.20 9.89 11.85
CA THR A 252 -14.95 8.65 11.59
C THR A 252 -16.20 8.93 10.76
N ASP A 253 -16.64 7.99 9.92
CA ASP A 253 -17.79 8.12 9.03
C ASP A 253 -18.67 6.86 9.02
N LEU A 254 -19.84 6.94 9.66
CA LEU A 254 -20.90 5.91 9.61
C LEU A 254 -22.09 6.34 8.74
N GLY A 255 -22.36 7.64 8.65
CA GLY A 255 -23.50 8.20 7.91
C GLY A 255 -23.20 9.52 7.19
N GLY A 256 -21.95 9.96 7.14
CA GLY A 256 -21.55 11.30 6.65
C GLY A 256 -20.53 12.02 7.51
N SER A 257 -20.10 11.43 8.63
CA SER A 257 -19.40 12.13 9.70
C SER A 257 -18.00 12.67 9.38
N VAL A 258 -17.39 12.31 8.24
CA VAL A 258 -16.20 12.99 7.69
C VAL A 258 -16.59 13.96 6.58
N ARG A 259 -17.57 13.58 5.76
CA ARG A 259 -18.00 14.32 4.57
C ARG A 259 -18.77 15.59 4.87
N VAL A 260 -19.71 15.57 5.83
CA VAL A 260 -20.54 16.73 6.18
C VAL A 260 -19.70 17.84 6.84
N PRO A 261 -18.84 17.57 7.84
CA PRO A 261 -17.98 18.61 8.39
C PRO A 261 -17.03 19.22 7.37
N ALA A 262 -16.49 18.39 6.46
CA ALA A 262 -15.67 18.87 5.36
C ALA A 262 -16.45 19.81 4.43
N ALA A 263 -17.68 19.44 4.05
CA ALA A 263 -18.55 20.27 3.23
C ALA A 263 -18.84 21.62 3.90
N PHE A 264 -19.25 21.59 5.16
CA PHE A 264 -19.73 22.77 5.87
C PHE A 264 -18.60 23.75 6.20
N CYS A 265 -17.40 23.24 6.48
CA CYS A 265 -16.27 24.08 6.88
C CYS A 265 -15.33 24.43 5.71
N GLY A 266 -15.62 23.96 4.48
CA GLY A 266 -14.81 24.26 3.30
C GLY A 266 -13.50 23.48 3.23
N ALA A 267 -13.50 22.24 3.69
CA ALA A 267 -12.37 21.31 3.65
C ALA A 267 -12.63 20.13 2.70
N TYR A 268 -11.60 19.35 2.44
CA TYR A 268 -11.70 18.07 1.76
C TYR A 268 -11.90 16.96 2.79
N GLY A 269 -12.78 16.01 2.49
CA GLY A 269 -13.03 14.84 3.35
C GLY A 269 -13.18 13.60 2.48
N MET A 270 -12.59 12.49 2.91
CA MET A 270 -12.65 11.24 2.16
C MET A 270 -13.18 10.14 3.05
N ARG A 271 -14.29 9.52 2.65
CA ARG A 271 -14.77 8.25 3.22
C ARG A 271 -14.23 7.10 2.38
N THR A 272 -13.45 6.21 2.98
CA THR A 272 -12.98 4.96 2.33
C THR A 272 -14.08 3.90 2.29
N THR A 273 -13.86 2.83 1.52
CA THR A 273 -14.58 1.57 1.70
C THR A 273 -14.34 1.06 3.13
N ALA A 274 -15.30 0.33 3.70
CA ALA A 274 -15.09 -0.35 4.97
C ALA A 274 -13.92 -1.33 4.91
N LEU A 275 -13.29 -1.58 6.06
CA LEU A 275 -12.12 -2.44 6.21
C LEU A 275 -10.87 -2.01 5.43
N ARG A 276 -10.84 -0.77 4.90
CA ARG A 276 -9.65 -0.23 4.23
C ARG A 276 -8.62 0.30 5.21
N ASN A 277 -9.06 1.16 6.13
CA ASN A 277 -8.24 1.72 7.19
C ASN A 277 -8.47 0.97 8.50
N PRO A 278 -7.43 0.85 9.36
CA PRO A 278 -7.57 0.23 10.67
C PRO A 278 -8.61 0.96 11.51
N TYR A 279 -9.45 0.19 12.21
CA TYR A 279 -10.48 0.69 13.12
C TYR A 279 -10.21 0.32 14.58
N LYS A 280 -9.19 -0.50 14.85
CA LYS A 280 -8.80 -0.90 16.22
C LYS A 280 -8.37 0.31 17.06
N GLY A 281 -8.91 0.38 18.29
CA GLY A 281 -8.64 1.45 19.26
C GLY A 281 -9.58 2.64 19.11
N VAL A 282 -10.87 2.35 18.92
CA VAL A 282 -11.94 3.36 18.85
C VAL A 282 -12.91 3.06 19.97
N CYS A 283 -13.10 4.02 20.87
CA CYS A 283 -14.08 3.92 21.94
C CYS A 283 -15.45 4.28 21.37
N LEU A 284 -16.43 3.37 21.36
CA LEU A 284 -17.84 3.66 21.03
C LEU A 284 -18.74 2.59 21.65
N PRO A 285 -20.00 2.92 22.00
CA PRO A 285 -21.00 1.91 22.32
C PRO A 285 -21.45 1.11 21.09
N GLY A 286 -22.04 -0.06 21.32
CA GLY A 286 -22.59 -0.91 20.25
C GLY A 286 -21.54 -1.78 19.54
N ALA A 287 -20.52 -2.25 20.27
CA ALA A 287 -19.52 -3.17 19.75
C ALA A 287 -20.19 -4.41 19.12
N GLY A 288 -19.71 -4.81 17.94
CA GLY A 288 -20.26 -5.95 17.19
C GLY A 288 -21.37 -5.60 16.20
N GLN A 289 -21.74 -4.32 16.03
CA GLN A 289 -22.53 -3.91 14.88
C GLN A 289 -21.69 -4.07 13.61
N GLU A 290 -22.17 -4.90 12.69
CA GLU A 290 -21.50 -5.22 11.41
C GLU A 290 -22.39 -4.90 10.19
N SER A 291 -23.61 -4.41 10.41
CA SER A 291 -24.62 -4.21 9.37
C SER A 291 -24.29 -3.01 8.47
N ILE A 292 -23.83 -1.90 9.03
CA ILE A 292 -23.30 -0.77 8.27
C ILE A 292 -22.04 -0.36 9.01
N ARG A 293 -20.88 -0.65 8.44
CA ARG A 293 -19.60 -0.44 9.11
C ARG A 293 -19.20 1.02 9.08
N CYS A 294 -18.76 1.51 10.23
CA CYS A 294 -18.07 2.79 10.36
C CYS A 294 -16.65 2.68 9.79
N VAL A 295 -16.09 3.81 9.32
CA VAL A 295 -14.70 3.87 8.84
C VAL A 295 -13.92 5.00 9.53
N ILE A 296 -12.62 4.81 9.76
CA ILE A 296 -11.69 5.90 10.08
C ILE A 296 -11.13 6.49 8.79
N SER A 297 -11.10 7.82 8.69
CA SER A 297 -10.89 8.48 7.41
C SER A 297 -10.38 9.93 7.54
N PRO A 298 -9.60 10.44 6.57
CA PRO A 298 -8.94 11.74 6.68
C PRO A 298 -9.81 12.93 6.25
N LEU A 299 -9.50 14.07 6.87
CA LEU A 299 -9.85 15.40 6.39
C LEU A 299 -8.55 16.16 6.03
N ALA A 300 -8.61 17.04 5.03
CA ALA A 300 -7.46 17.83 4.59
C ALA A 300 -7.89 19.16 3.95
N ASN A 301 -6.92 20.03 3.66
CA ASN A 301 -7.17 21.26 2.89
C ASN A 301 -6.94 21.11 1.38
N THR A 302 -6.44 19.95 0.93
CA THR A 302 -6.24 19.64 -0.49
C THR A 302 -6.59 18.18 -0.78
N ALA A 303 -6.98 17.89 -2.02
CA ALA A 303 -7.23 16.51 -2.46
C ALA A 303 -5.95 15.65 -2.44
N GLU A 304 -4.79 16.26 -2.73
CA GLU A 304 -3.49 15.59 -2.74
C GLU A 304 -3.11 15.07 -1.35
N ASP A 305 -3.42 15.84 -0.31
CA ASP A 305 -3.12 15.48 1.08
C ASP A 305 -4.00 14.31 1.58
N LEU A 306 -5.21 14.12 1.04
CA LEU A 306 -6.00 12.90 1.28
C LEU A 306 -5.25 11.66 0.76
N GLY A 307 -4.69 11.75 -0.44
CA GLY A 307 -3.88 10.69 -1.03
C GLY A 307 -2.58 10.43 -0.27
N LEU A 308 -1.92 11.49 0.23
CA LEU A 308 -0.74 11.38 1.09
C LEU A 308 -1.06 10.58 2.37
N PHE A 309 -2.17 10.90 3.04
CA PHE A 309 -2.60 10.20 4.25
C PHE A 309 -2.84 8.71 3.98
N GLN A 310 -3.66 8.40 2.97
CA GLN A 310 -4.04 7.02 2.66
C GLN A 310 -2.81 6.17 2.32
N LYS A 311 -1.92 6.72 1.49
CA LYS A 311 -0.67 6.04 1.18
C LYS A 311 0.18 5.82 2.44
N ALA A 312 0.36 6.86 3.25
CA ALA A 312 1.20 6.79 4.44
C ALA A 312 0.73 5.75 5.45
N VAL A 313 -0.58 5.61 5.63
CA VAL A 313 -1.20 4.62 6.52
C VAL A 313 -1.06 3.21 5.95
N LEU A 314 -1.46 2.99 4.70
CA LEU A 314 -1.48 1.64 4.11
C LEU A 314 -0.07 1.10 3.82
N ASP A 315 0.92 1.96 3.58
CA ASP A 315 2.34 1.59 3.51
C ASP A 315 2.87 1.02 4.85
N GLN A 316 2.14 1.18 5.96
CA GLN A 316 2.48 0.55 7.24
C GLN A 316 1.93 -0.88 7.38
N GLU A 317 1.20 -1.37 6.38
CA GLU A 317 0.62 -2.72 6.35
C GLU A 317 -0.24 -3.03 7.59
N PRO A 318 -1.24 -2.18 7.92
CA PRO A 318 -2.01 -2.31 9.17
C PRO A 318 -2.76 -3.65 9.31
N TRP A 319 -3.00 -4.35 8.19
CA TRP A 319 -3.60 -5.69 8.16
C TRP A 319 -2.75 -6.78 8.83
N GLU A 320 -1.45 -6.53 9.05
CA GLU A 320 -0.59 -7.43 9.84
C GLU A 320 -0.94 -7.41 11.34
N ILE A 321 -1.65 -6.38 11.81
CA ILE A 321 -2.09 -6.23 13.21
C ILE A 321 -3.60 -6.42 13.31
N GLU A 322 -4.37 -5.80 12.41
CA GLU A 322 -5.82 -5.91 12.36
C GLU A 322 -6.23 -6.78 11.16
N THR A 323 -6.32 -8.09 11.40
CA THR A 323 -6.49 -9.12 10.36
C THR A 323 -7.87 -9.11 9.67
N SER A 324 -8.82 -8.31 10.16
CA SER A 324 -10.11 -8.07 9.50
C SER A 324 -9.99 -7.13 8.29
N LEU A 325 -8.88 -6.38 8.18
CA LEU A 325 -8.66 -5.46 7.07
C LEU A 325 -8.39 -6.20 5.76
N VAL A 326 -8.79 -5.58 4.65
CA VAL A 326 -8.41 -6.06 3.32
C VAL A 326 -6.93 -5.72 3.09
N PRO A 327 -6.04 -6.71 2.88
CA PRO A 327 -4.60 -6.48 2.75
C PRO A 327 -4.24 -5.93 1.37
N GLN A 328 -4.65 -4.69 1.11
CA GLN A 328 -4.50 -4.04 -0.18
C GLN A 328 -3.66 -2.78 -0.06
N ALA A 329 -2.46 -2.83 -0.67
CA ALA A 329 -1.59 -1.67 -0.80
C ALA A 329 -2.29 -0.51 -1.52
N TRP A 330 -1.82 0.71 -1.27
CA TRP A 330 -2.28 1.88 -1.99
C TRP A 330 -1.83 1.85 -3.46
N ASN A 331 -2.73 1.48 -4.36
CA ASN A 331 -2.46 1.44 -5.79
C ASN A 331 -2.44 2.88 -6.34
N GLN A 332 -1.29 3.35 -6.82
CA GLN A 332 -1.26 4.57 -7.63
C GLN A 332 -1.75 4.24 -9.04
N ALA A 333 -3.03 4.51 -9.31
CA ALA A 333 -3.56 4.38 -10.65
C ALA A 333 -3.17 5.60 -11.50
N SER A 334 -2.98 5.38 -12.81
CA SER A 334 -2.67 6.46 -13.75
C SER A 334 -3.76 7.53 -13.74
N SER A 335 -3.36 8.80 -13.86
CA SER A 335 -4.29 9.92 -13.97
C SER A 335 -5.31 9.69 -15.09
N LEU A 336 -6.59 9.89 -14.77
CA LEU A 336 -7.66 9.78 -15.73
C LEU A 336 -7.52 10.86 -16.79
N LYS A 337 -7.72 10.48 -18.05
CA LYS A 337 -7.77 11.45 -19.14
C LYS A 337 -9.23 11.85 -19.35
N PRO A 338 -9.52 13.14 -19.61
CA PRO A 338 -10.84 13.51 -20.10
C PRO A 338 -11.26 12.63 -21.29
N GLY A 339 -12.51 12.18 -21.27
CA GLY A 339 -13.06 11.24 -22.26
C GLY A 339 -12.79 9.75 -21.98
N SER A 340 -11.99 9.40 -20.96
CA SER A 340 -11.75 7.99 -20.59
C SER A 340 -12.68 7.47 -19.49
N PHE A 341 -13.64 8.27 -19.04
CA PHE A 341 -14.58 7.95 -17.97
C PHE A 341 -15.84 8.83 -18.07
N THR A 342 -16.91 8.38 -17.42
CA THR A 342 -18.22 9.06 -17.36
C THR A 342 -18.58 9.43 -15.93
N ILE A 343 -18.95 10.70 -15.73
CA ILE A 343 -19.54 11.18 -14.48
C ILE A 343 -21.07 11.25 -14.65
N GLY A 344 -21.78 10.49 -13.83
CA GLY A 344 -23.21 10.64 -13.62
C GLY A 344 -23.49 11.78 -12.64
N VAL A 345 -24.43 12.67 -12.96
CA VAL A 345 -24.81 13.80 -12.11
C VAL A 345 -26.13 13.47 -11.42
N MET A 346 -26.08 13.29 -10.11
CA MET A 346 -27.28 13.15 -9.29
C MET A 346 -27.70 14.54 -8.80
N TRP A 347 -28.66 15.14 -9.49
CA TRP A 347 -29.16 16.49 -9.18
C TRP A 347 -29.90 16.58 -7.86
N GLU A 348 -30.58 15.50 -7.49
CA GLU A 348 -31.31 15.30 -6.25
C GLU A 348 -31.31 13.79 -5.92
N ASP A 349 -31.55 13.43 -4.66
CA ASP A 349 -31.65 12.03 -4.20
C ASP A 349 -33.04 11.39 -4.42
N GLY A 350 -33.98 12.15 -4.97
CA GLY A 350 -35.35 11.70 -5.22
C GLY A 350 -36.27 11.77 -3.98
N LEU A 351 -35.74 12.19 -2.83
CA LEU A 351 -36.47 12.35 -1.57
C LEU A 351 -36.63 13.82 -1.19
N VAL A 352 -35.52 14.56 -1.18
CA VAL A 352 -35.49 15.98 -0.82
C VAL A 352 -34.66 16.75 -1.84
N ARG A 353 -35.29 17.72 -2.50
CA ARG A 353 -34.60 18.59 -3.45
C ARG A 353 -33.58 19.49 -2.74
N PRO A 354 -32.35 19.63 -3.27
CA PRO A 354 -31.37 20.55 -2.72
C PRO A 354 -31.81 22.01 -2.83
N HIS A 355 -31.31 22.84 -1.92
CA HIS A 355 -31.52 24.28 -1.96
C HIS A 355 -30.92 24.89 -3.25
N PRO A 356 -31.47 26.02 -3.75
CA PRO A 356 -30.96 26.72 -4.93
C PRO A 356 -29.43 26.86 -5.07
N PRO A 357 -28.66 27.25 -4.01
CA PRO A 357 -27.21 27.42 -4.14
C PRO A 357 -26.49 26.10 -4.45
N VAL A 358 -26.99 24.97 -3.95
CA VAL A 358 -26.41 23.64 -4.20
C VAL A 358 -26.64 23.22 -5.65
N LEU A 359 -27.84 23.45 -6.18
CA LEU A 359 -28.14 23.18 -7.60
C LEU A 359 -27.33 24.08 -8.54
N ARG A 360 -27.11 25.36 -8.17
CA ARG A 360 -26.19 26.24 -8.90
C ARG A 360 -24.77 25.70 -8.90
N THR A 361 -24.32 25.20 -7.76
CA THR A 361 -22.99 24.60 -7.61
C THR A 361 -22.82 23.34 -8.46
N LEU A 362 -23.84 22.49 -8.53
CA LEU A 362 -23.85 21.34 -9.45
C LEU A 362 -23.76 21.78 -10.91
N ARG A 363 -24.56 22.76 -11.34
CA ARG A 363 -24.49 23.31 -12.72
C ARG A 363 -23.09 23.82 -13.04
N TYR A 364 -22.50 24.59 -12.13
CA TYR A 364 -21.14 25.10 -12.29
C TYR A 364 -20.11 23.96 -12.44
N ALA A 365 -20.19 22.92 -11.59
CA ALA A 365 -19.30 21.78 -11.68
C ALA A 365 -19.47 21.01 -13.00
N VAL A 366 -20.72 20.79 -13.45
CA VAL A 366 -21.04 20.16 -14.73
C VAL A 366 -20.46 20.93 -15.92
N GLU A 367 -20.60 22.25 -15.93
CA GLU A 367 -20.03 23.11 -16.97
C GLU A 367 -18.50 23.01 -17.02
N LYS A 368 -17.84 23.03 -15.85
CA LYS A 368 -16.38 22.87 -15.75
C LYS A 368 -15.91 21.50 -16.22
N LEU A 369 -16.61 20.43 -15.85
CA LEU A 369 -16.30 19.06 -16.27
C LEU A 369 -16.46 18.88 -17.78
N LYS A 370 -17.57 19.36 -18.35
CA LYS A 370 -17.79 19.34 -19.80
C LYS A 370 -16.74 20.16 -20.54
N ALA A 371 -16.39 21.35 -20.04
CA ALA A 371 -15.33 22.19 -20.62
C ALA A 371 -13.93 21.53 -20.54
N ALA A 372 -13.69 20.69 -19.53
CA ALA A 372 -12.48 19.90 -19.40
C ALA A 372 -12.46 18.65 -20.33
N GLY A 373 -13.54 18.37 -21.06
CA GLY A 373 -13.67 17.21 -21.95
C GLY A 373 -14.10 15.92 -21.25
N VAL A 374 -14.68 16.00 -20.05
CA VAL A 374 -15.22 14.84 -19.33
C VAL A 374 -16.63 14.51 -19.85
N THR A 375 -16.92 13.22 -20.04
CA THR A 375 -18.27 12.76 -20.37
C THR A 375 -19.15 12.91 -19.13
N VAL A 376 -20.20 13.72 -19.23
CA VAL A 376 -21.13 13.98 -18.13
C VAL A 376 -22.55 13.63 -18.56
N VAL A 377 -23.21 12.76 -17.79
CA VAL A 377 -24.59 12.30 -18.04
C VAL A 377 -25.45 12.55 -16.81
N ASP A 378 -26.76 12.73 -16.99
CA ASP A 378 -27.67 12.76 -15.84
C ASP A 378 -27.78 11.36 -15.22
N PHE A 379 -27.80 11.30 -13.89
CA PHE A 379 -27.95 10.07 -13.14
C PHE A 379 -29.16 10.16 -12.22
N GLU A 380 -30.19 9.38 -12.53
CA GLU A 380 -31.36 9.23 -11.68
C GLU A 380 -31.04 8.28 -10.50
N PRO A 381 -31.22 8.71 -9.23
CA PRO A 381 -30.95 7.88 -8.06
C PRO A 381 -31.81 6.61 -8.06
N TYR A 382 -31.22 5.48 -7.61
CA TYR A 382 -31.95 4.21 -7.54
C TYR A 382 -32.56 3.99 -6.16
N ASN A 383 -33.89 4.08 -6.06
CA ASN A 383 -34.69 3.71 -4.88
C ASN A 383 -34.11 4.20 -3.54
N HIS A 384 -33.72 5.47 -3.43
CA HIS A 384 -33.12 5.99 -2.20
C HIS A 384 -34.06 5.87 -0.99
N GLN A 385 -35.39 5.91 -1.16
CA GLN A 385 -36.34 5.64 -0.06
C GLN A 385 -36.14 4.25 0.53
N GLU A 386 -36.08 3.22 -0.30
CA GLU A 386 -35.83 1.84 0.11
C GLU A 386 -34.47 1.71 0.82
N GLY A 387 -33.44 2.36 0.27
CA GLY A 387 -32.13 2.43 0.92
C GLY A 387 -32.21 3.05 2.32
N MET A 388 -32.92 4.17 2.47
CA MET A 388 -33.09 4.83 3.77
C MET A 388 -33.94 4.00 4.75
N ASP A 389 -34.91 3.25 4.25
CA ASP A 389 -35.70 2.31 5.05
C ASP A 389 -34.84 1.14 5.56
N ILE A 390 -33.81 0.72 4.81
CA ILE A 390 -32.82 -0.27 5.28
C ILE A 390 -31.88 0.38 6.31
N VAL A 391 -31.38 1.59 6.03
CA VAL A 391 -30.48 2.33 6.94
C VAL A 391 -31.11 2.51 8.32
N SER A 392 -32.38 2.94 8.39
CA SER A 392 -33.09 3.17 9.66
C SER A 392 -33.14 1.93 10.54
N LYS A 393 -33.26 0.74 9.94
CA LYS A 393 -33.30 -0.54 10.65
C LYS A 393 -31.92 -1.02 11.11
N LEU A 394 -30.86 -0.68 10.36
CA LEU A 394 -29.52 -1.22 10.56
C LEU A 394 -28.58 -0.32 11.37
N TYR A 395 -28.87 0.97 11.55
CA TYR A 395 -28.07 1.84 12.42
C TYR A 395 -28.15 1.44 13.89
N PHE A 396 -29.36 1.18 14.41
CA PHE A 396 -29.53 0.66 15.76
C PHE A 396 -30.49 -0.54 15.77
N PRO A 397 -30.02 -1.74 15.42
CA PRO A 397 -30.84 -2.96 15.47
C PRO A 397 -31.44 -3.25 16.86
N GLU A 398 -30.79 -2.74 17.91
CA GLU A 398 -31.20 -2.83 19.31
C GLU A 398 -31.95 -1.59 19.83
N CYS A 399 -32.42 -0.69 18.96
CA CYS A 399 -33.18 0.51 19.33
C CYS A 399 -32.43 1.51 20.22
N ALA A 400 -31.12 1.57 20.01
CA ALA A 400 -30.19 2.43 20.74
C ALA A 400 -30.19 2.19 22.26
N VAL A 401 -30.53 0.97 22.71
CA VAL A 401 -30.58 0.61 24.14
C VAL A 401 -29.23 0.89 24.81
N THR A 402 -28.12 0.42 24.23
CA THR A 402 -26.79 0.63 24.79
C THR A 402 -26.42 2.12 24.90
N GLN A 403 -26.78 2.93 23.90
CA GLN A 403 -26.53 4.37 23.92
C GLN A 403 -27.39 5.07 24.98
N LYS A 404 -28.68 4.71 25.10
CA LYS A 404 -29.60 5.27 26.11
C LYS A 404 -29.17 4.92 27.53
N GLU A 405 -28.79 3.66 27.78
CA GLU A 405 -28.29 3.21 29.09
C GLU A 405 -27.01 3.95 29.51
N LEU A 406 -26.11 4.25 28.56
CA LEU A 406 -24.91 5.04 28.86
C LEU A 406 -25.23 6.50 29.20
N LEU A 407 -26.18 7.13 28.49
CA LEU A 407 -26.63 8.49 28.84
C LEU A 407 -27.32 8.50 30.21
N GLU A 408 -28.15 7.49 30.51
CA GLU A 408 -28.79 7.35 31.81
C GLU A 408 -27.74 7.17 32.93
N LYS A 409 -26.72 6.34 32.70
CA LYS A 409 -25.63 6.12 33.65
C LYS A 409 -24.82 7.40 33.92
N GLY A 410 -24.58 8.21 32.90
CA GLY A 410 -23.84 9.48 33.05
C GLY A 410 -24.70 10.59 33.65
N GLY A 411 -26.02 10.49 33.53
CA GLY A 411 -26.99 11.44 34.11
C GLY A 411 -27.10 12.76 33.34
N GLU A 412 -26.43 12.89 32.20
CA GLU A 412 -26.53 14.06 31.34
C GLU A 412 -27.88 14.15 30.60
N PRO A 413 -28.36 15.37 30.28
CA PRO A 413 -29.55 15.51 29.46
C PRO A 413 -29.33 14.96 28.03
N ILE A 414 -30.34 14.28 27.51
CA ILE A 414 -30.35 13.81 26.12
C ILE A 414 -30.56 15.02 25.19
N ALA A 415 -29.64 15.24 24.26
CA ALA A 415 -29.75 16.30 23.26
C ALA A 415 -30.91 16.01 22.29
N PRO A 416 -31.61 17.03 21.78
CA PRO A 416 -32.73 16.83 20.84
C PRO A 416 -32.38 16.00 19.61
N LEU A 417 -31.18 16.19 19.03
CA LEU A 417 -30.72 15.39 17.89
C LEU A 417 -30.40 13.94 18.28
N SER A 418 -29.97 13.68 19.52
CA SER A 418 -29.76 12.31 20.05
C SER A 418 -31.10 11.60 20.14
N ASP A 419 -32.08 12.26 20.73
CA ASP A 419 -33.43 11.72 20.82
C ASP A 419 -34.03 11.47 19.42
N TYR A 420 -33.86 12.41 18.50
CA TYR A 420 -34.31 12.24 17.11
C TYR A 420 -33.68 11.00 16.45
N ILE A 421 -32.35 10.85 16.49
CA ILE A 421 -31.68 9.74 15.78
C ILE A 421 -31.92 8.39 16.45
N PHE A 422 -32.11 8.35 17.78
CA PHE A 422 -32.48 7.09 18.45
C PHE A 422 -33.90 6.65 18.11
N ASN A 423 -34.80 7.58 17.80
CA ASN A 423 -36.17 7.31 17.35
C ASN A 423 -36.27 7.13 15.82
N PHE A 424 -35.20 7.36 15.07
CA PHE A 424 -35.10 6.98 13.66
C PHE A 424 -35.08 5.45 13.46
N SER A 425 -34.76 4.69 14.52
CA SER A 425 -34.64 3.23 14.50
C SER A 425 -35.99 2.52 14.69
N PRO A 426 -36.07 1.19 14.48
CA PRO A 426 -37.29 0.43 14.73
C PRO A 426 -37.83 0.65 16.15
N PRO A 427 -39.15 0.53 16.37
CA PRO A 427 -39.75 0.75 17.70
C PRO A 427 -39.47 -0.38 18.69
N ARG A 428 -38.91 -1.50 18.23
CA ARG A 428 -38.51 -2.65 19.05
C ARG A 428 -37.21 -3.27 18.52
N PRO A 429 -36.40 -3.90 19.40
CA PRO A 429 -35.21 -4.59 18.96
C PRO A 429 -35.52 -5.64 17.89
N LEU A 430 -34.64 -5.72 16.91
CA LEU A 430 -34.69 -6.76 15.89
C LEU A 430 -34.21 -8.08 16.49
N THR A 431 -34.88 -9.18 16.15
CA THR A 431 -34.32 -10.51 16.36
C THR A 431 -33.09 -10.72 15.48
N ILE A 432 -32.27 -11.71 15.81
CA ILE A 432 -31.11 -12.08 14.98
C ILE A 432 -31.56 -12.42 13.55
N GLN A 433 -32.65 -13.15 13.40
CA GLN A 433 -33.20 -13.53 12.08
C GLN A 433 -33.65 -12.31 11.27
N GLU A 434 -34.28 -11.32 11.91
CA GLU A 434 -34.69 -10.08 11.26
C GLU A 434 -33.48 -9.24 10.86
N ASN A 435 -32.46 -9.11 11.72
CA ASN A 435 -31.23 -8.41 11.37
C ASN A 435 -30.53 -9.08 10.17
N TRP A 436 -30.45 -10.42 10.15
CA TRP A 436 -29.91 -11.16 8.99
C TRP A 436 -30.71 -10.93 7.72
N ALA A 437 -32.05 -10.90 7.81
CA ALA A 437 -32.90 -10.59 6.66
C ALA A 437 -32.60 -9.18 6.11
N PHE A 438 -32.45 -8.16 6.97
CA PHE A 438 -32.09 -6.82 6.52
C PHE A 438 -30.65 -6.72 5.99
N ASN A 439 -29.71 -7.53 6.48
CA ASN A 439 -28.38 -7.62 5.88
C ASN A 439 -28.46 -8.19 4.45
N VAL A 440 -29.35 -9.15 4.19
CA VAL A 440 -29.61 -9.68 2.82
C VAL A 440 -30.26 -8.62 1.94
N GLU A 441 -31.23 -7.86 2.46
CA GLU A 441 -31.84 -6.73 1.73
C GLU A 441 -30.80 -5.67 1.37
N ARG A 442 -29.93 -5.30 2.33
CA ARG A 442 -28.79 -4.39 2.10
C ARG A 442 -27.89 -4.88 0.96
N ASP A 443 -27.47 -6.14 0.99
CA ASP A 443 -26.56 -6.67 -0.03
C ASP A 443 -27.23 -6.78 -1.41
N THR A 444 -28.53 -7.11 -1.43
CA THR A 444 -29.34 -7.06 -2.66
C THR A 444 -29.41 -5.64 -3.22
N PHE A 445 -29.65 -4.65 -2.36
CA PHE A 445 -29.70 -3.23 -2.76
C PHE A 445 -28.34 -2.77 -3.32
N ARG A 446 -27.23 -3.16 -2.69
CA ARG A 446 -25.86 -2.89 -3.19
C ARG A 446 -25.64 -3.42 -4.59
N GLU A 447 -25.99 -4.69 -4.82
CA GLU A 447 -25.82 -5.34 -6.12
C GLU A 447 -26.65 -4.65 -7.21
N GLN A 448 -27.91 -4.31 -6.91
CA GLN A 448 -28.81 -3.63 -7.84
C GLN A 448 -28.32 -2.20 -8.17
N TYR A 449 -27.91 -1.44 -7.16
CA TYR A 449 -27.40 -0.09 -7.36
C TYR A 449 -26.13 -0.11 -8.21
N HIS A 450 -25.19 -1.02 -7.91
CA HIS A 450 -23.97 -1.19 -8.69
C HIS A 450 -24.29 -1.61 -10.14
N LYS A 451 -25.22 -2.54 -10.33
CA LYS A 451 -25.69 -2.95 -11.66
C LYS A 451 -26.23 -1.76 -12.45
N ILE A 452 -27.00 -0.87 -11.85
CA ILE A 452 -27.56 0.31 -12.52
C ILE A 452 -26.47 1.29 -12.94
N MET A 453 -25.47 1.54 -12.09
CA MET A 453 -24.31 2.36 -12.47
C MET A 453 -23.60 1.77 -13.68
N LYS A 454 -23.37 0.45 -13.69
CA LYS A 454 -22.70 -0.27 -14.77
C LYS A 454 -23.53 -0.27 -16.07
N ASP A 455 -24.81 -0.60 -16.00
CA ASP A 455 -25.71 -0.64 -17.16
C ASP A 455 -25.86 0.74 -17.81
N ARG A 456 -25.77 1.81 -17.02
CA ARG A 456 -25.80 3.20 -17.50
C ARG A 456 -24.42 3.73 -17.90
N GLY A 457 -23.35 2.92 -17.79
CA GLY A 457 -21.99 3.31 -18.15
C GLY A 457 -21.42 4.47 -17.32
N VAL A 458 -21.75 4.53 -16.03
CA VAL A 458 -21.31 5.58 -15.11
C VAL A 458 -20.20 5.06 -14.20
N ASP A 459 -19.05 5.74 -14.22
CA ASP A 459 -17.89 5.38 -13.40
C ASP A 459 -17.94 6.07 -12.02
N PHE A 460 -18.36 7.34 -12.01
CA PHE A 460 -18.44 8.18 -10.80
C PHE A 460 -19.77 8.92 -10.73
N ILE A 461 -20.26 9.17 -9.53
CA ILE A 461 -21.44 10.02 -9.30
C ILE A 461 -21.00 11.33 -8.67
N LEU A 462 -21.27 12.45 -9.32
CA LEU A 462 -21.21 13.78 -8.73
C LEU A 462 -22.57 14.12 -8.11
N CYS A 463 -22.59 14.48 -6.84
CA CYS A 463 -23.83 14.78 -6.12
C CYS A 463 -23.65 15.80 -4.98
N PRO A 464 -24.76 16.34 -4.41
CA PRO A 464 -24.71 17.17 -3.21
C PRO A 464 -24.06 16.44 -2.04
N ALA A 465 -23.27 17.16 -1.23
CA ALA A 465 -22.77 16.64 0.06
C ALA A 465 -23.81 16.77 1.19
N TYR A 466 -24.80 17.64 1.01
CA TYR A 466 -25.92 17.88 1.91
C TYR A 466 -27.05 18.56 1.11
N VAL A 467 -28.26 18.64 1.68
CA VAL A 467 -29.41 19.32 1.03
C VAL A 467 -29.15 20.81 0.79
N GLY A 468 -28.33 21.45 1.62
CA GLY A 468 -28.09 22.89 1.61
C GLY A 468 -26.65 23.29 1.93
N PRO A 469 -26.40 24.59 2.18
CA PRO A 469 -25.24 25.03 2.96
C PRO A 469 -25.30 24.46 4.39
N ALA A 470 -24.29 24.79 5.20
CA ALA A 470 -24.23 24.35 6.60
C ALA A 470 -25.53 24.66 7.36
N ALA A 471 -26.14 23.66 8.00
CA ALA A 471 -27.40 23.83 8.72
C ALA A 471 -27.26 24.76 9.94
N LYS A 472 -28.39 25.26 10.44
CA LYS A 472 -28.42 25.94 11.75
C LYS A 472 -28.06 24.97 12.87
N LEU A 473 -27.51 25.52 13.96
CA LEU A 473 -27.22 24.76 15.17
C LEU A 473 -28.47 24.04 15.67
N GLY A 474 -28.37 22.73 15.89
CA GLY A 474 -29.47 21.86 16.34
C GLY A 474 -30.43 21.40 15.24
N ASP A 475 -30.19 21.72 13.96
CA ASP A 475 -31.16 21.48 12.88
C ASP A 475 -30.66 20.56 11.75
N GLY A 476 -29.50 19.90 11.96
CA GLY A 476 -28.92 18.92 11.03
C GLY A 476 -29.67 17.58 11.02
N HIS A 477 -30.88 17.53 10.47
CA HIS A 477 -31.73 16.33 10.50
C HIS A 477 -31.55 15.40 9.29
N TYR A 478 -31.22 15.95 8.11
CA TYR A 478 -31.29 15.20 6.85
C TYR A 478 -29.96 14.51 6.46
N ILE A 479 -29.91 13.18 6.42
CA ILE A 479 -28.65 12.43 6.20
C ILE A 479 -28.59 11.66 4.88
N SER A 480 -29.65 11.66 4.06
CA SER A 480 -29.75 10.73 2.93
C SER A 480 -28.63 10.88 1.89
N TYR A 481 -28.28 12.13 1.55
CA TYR A 481 -27.19 12.45 0.61
C TYR A 481 -25.83 11.84 1.00
N THR A 482 -25.60 11.46 2.26
CA THR A 482 -24.37 10.81 2.69
C THR A 482 -24.57 9.37 3.12
N ALA A 483 -25.65 9.06 3.84
CA ALA A 483 -25.95 7.76 4.41
C ALA A 483 -26.17 6.67 3.36
N ILE A 484 -26.73 7.00 2.21
CA ILE A 484 -26.94 6.02 1.12
C ILE A 484 -25.60 5.44 0.65
N TRP A 485 -24.54 6.25 0.65
CA TRP A 485 -23.21 5.79 0.28
C TRP A 485 -22.63 4.86 1.35
N ASN A 486 -22.90 5.11 2.64
CA ASN A 486 -22.53 4.19 3.74
C ASN A 486 -23.21 2.84 3.59
N LEU A 487 -24.52 2.84 3.33
CA LEU A 487 -25.28 1.64 3.01
C LEU A 487 -24.63 0.87 1.86
N LEU A 488 -24.26 1.57 0.78
CA LEU A 488 -23.65 0.98 -0.41
C LEU A 488 -22.18 0.56 -0.23
N ASP A 489 -21.56 0.93 0.89
CA ASP A 489 -20.13 0.82 1.14
C ASP A 489 -19.23 1.45 0.06
N GLN A 490 -19.70 2.54 -0.56
CA GLN A 490 -18.98 3.21 -1.63
C GLN A 490 -18.05 4.31 -1.11
N PRO A 491 -16.79 4.37 -1.57
CA PRO A 491 -15.90 5.46 -1.24
C PRO A 491 -16.38 6.78 -1.84
N ALA A 492 -16.20 7.87 -1.10
CA ALA A 492 -16.70 9.19 -1.47
C ALA A 492 -15.74 10.29 -1.02
N ILE A 493 -15.56 11.30 -1.86
CA ILE A 493 -14.74 12.48 -1.56
C ILE A 493 -15.62 13.72 -1.62
N THR A 494 -15.71 14.42 -0.50
CA THR A 494 -16.26 15.77 -0.43
C THR A 494 -15.17 16.78 -0.73
N PHE A 495 -15.50 17.80 -1.51
CA PHE A 495 -14.59 18.88 -1.87
C PHE A 495 -15.30 20.25 -1.88
N PRO A 496 -14.60 21.32 -1.46
CA PRO A 496 -15.12 22.67 -1.57
C PRO A 496 -15.05 23.13 -3.03
N THR A 497 -16.08 23.82 -3.51
CA THR A 497 -16.13 24.30 -4.91
C THR A 497 -15.51 25.68 -5.12
N GLY A 498 -15.25 26.40 -4.03
CA GLY A 498 -14.87 27.81 -4.04
C GLY A 498 -16.05 28.77 -4.21
N LEU A 499 -17.25 28.26 -4.49
CA LEU A 499 -18.48 29.05 -4.47
C LEU A 499 -19.00 29.22 -3.04
N LYS A 500 -19.77 30.29 -2.87
CA LYS A 500 -20.48 30.62 -1.63
C LYS A 500 -21.94 30.93 -1.95
N VAL A 501 -22.81 30.91 -0.95
CA VAL A 501 -24.19 31.37 -1.09
C VAL A 501 -24.21 32.84 -1.54
N GLU A 502 -25.01 33.12 -2.57
CA GLU A 502 -25.20 34.45 -3.13
C GLU A 502 -26.64 34.95 -2.86
N PRO A 503 -26.88 36.27 -2.77
CA PRO A 503 -28.23 36.83 -2.61
C PRO A 503 -29.21 36.44 -3.74
N THR A 504 -28.68 36.06 -4.90
CA THR A 504 -29.45 35.60 -6.07
C THR A 504 -29.94 34.16 -5.96
N ASP A 505 -29.47 33.40 -4.97
CA ASP A 505 -29.89 32.03 -4.71
C ASP A 505 -31.26 31.99 -3.99
N THR A 506 -32.28 32.66 -4.52
CA THR A 506 -33.59 32.73 -3.85
C THR A 506 -34.36 31.40 -3.98
N PRO A 507 -35.18 31.03 -2.98
CA PRO A 507 -36.09 29.89 -3.09
C PRO A 507 -36.99 30.01 -4.33
N TYR A 508 -37.21 28.89 -5.03
CA TYR A 508 -38.12 28.81 -6.17
C TYR A 508 -39.56 29.13 -5.76
N SER A 509 -40.17 30.11 -6.43
CA SER A 509 -41.53 30.57 -6.14
C SER A 509 -42.63 29.55 -6.48
N ASP A 510 -42.31 28.61 -7.37
CA ASP A 510 -43.20 27.56 -7.86
C ASP A 510 -42.94 26.19 -7.21
N PHE A 511 -42.12 26.15 -6.15
CA PHE A 511 -41.81 24.92 -5.43
C PHE A 511 -43.07 24.27 -4.83
N LYS A 512 -43.18 22.96 -5.01
CA LYS A 512 -44.21 22.11 -4.40
C LYS A 512 -43.52 20.92 -3.77
N SER A 513 -43.65 20.77 -2.46
CA SER A 513 -43.10 19.64 -1.72
C SER A 513 -43.79 18.33 -2.11
N ARG A 514 -43.01 17.25 -2.17
CA ARG A 514 -43.49 15.87 -2.37
C ARG A 514 -43.80 15.17 -1.05
N SER A 515 -43.18 15.62 0.03
CA SER A 515 -43.31 15.05 1.37
C SER A 515 -43.18 16.13 2.45
N ALA A 516 -43.61 15.81 3.67
CA ALA A 516 -43.43 16.69 4.83
C ALA A 516 -41.95 16.90 5.18
N GLU A 517 -41.10 15.90 4.93
CA GLU A 517 -39.66 16.02 5.12
C GLU A 517 -39.05 17.00 4.12
N GLU A 518 -39.43 16.91 2.84
CA GLU A 518 -38.95 17.86 1.83
C GLU A 518 -39.43 19.29 2.13
N GLU A 519 -40.68 19.47 2.54
CA GLU A 519 -41.18 20.78 2.97
C GLU A 519 -40.38 21.33 4.16
N ARG A 520 -40.13 20.49 5.17
CA ARG A 520 -39.34 20.87 6.35
C ARG A 520 -37.94 21.33 5.95
N GLU A 521 -37.21 20.53 5.17
CA GLU A 521 -35.84 20.86 4.78
C GLU A 521 -35.77 22.07 3.83
N TYR A 522 -36.72 22.20 2.91
CA TYR A 522 -36.75 23.33 1.97
C TYR A 522 -37.01 24.66 2.70
N ASN A 523 -37.89 24.66 3.70
CA ASN A 523 -38.24 25.86 4.47
C ASN A 523 -37.12 26.36 5.41
N LYS A 524 -36.02 25.61 5.58
CA LYS A 524 -34.88 26.02 6.41
C LYS A 524 -33.99 27.08 5.75
N TYR A 525 -34.17 27.34 4.45
CA TYR A 525 -33.22 28.12 3.67
C TYR A 525 -33.72 29.53 3.34
N SER A 526 -32.83 30.50 3.55
CA SER A 526 -32.93 31.86 3.03
C SER A 526 -31.53 32.36 2.61
N PRO A 527 -31.38 33.14 1.53
CA PRO A 527 -30.05 33.56 1.11
C PRO A 527 -29.36 34.49 2.12
N GLU A 528 -30.12 35.26 2.90
CA GLU A 528 -29.58 36.20 3.88
C GLU A 528 -28.95 35.49 5.10
N GLU A 529 -29.59 34.46 5.64
CA GLU A 529 -29.11 33.76 6.84
C GLU A 529 -27.85 32.93 6.58
N TYR A 530 -27.66 32.49 5.33
CA TYR A 530 -26.56 31.62 4.93
C TYR A 530 -25.55 32.35 4.04
N ALA A 531 -25.58 33.69 4.01
CA ALA A 531 -24.68 34.51 3.21
C ALA A 531 -23.21 34.11 3.46
N GLU A 532 -22.44 34.04 2.37
CA GLU A 532 -21.03 33.63 2.36
C GLU A 532 -20.71 32.19 2.81
N ALA A 533 -21.70 31.39 3.21
CA ALA A 533 -21.46 30.00 3.57
C ALA A 533 -20.87 29.24 2.37
N PRO A 534 -19.81 28.43 2.57
CA PRO A 534 -19.15 27.72 1.49
C PRO A 534 -20.07 26.64 0.91
N LEU A 535 -19.93 26.40 -0.39
CA LEU A 535 -20.66 25.37 -1.11
C LEU A 535 -19.72 24.24 -1.52
N ALA A 536 -20.13 23.01 -1.21
CA ALA A 536 -19.36 21.81 -1.45
C ALA A 536 -20.23 20.74 -2.12
N LEU A 537 -19.56 19.85 -2.85
CA LEU A 537 -20.16 18.67 -3.49
C LEU A 537 -19.36 17.44 -3.07
N GLN A 538 -19.89 16.25 -3.38
CA GLN A 538 -19.14 15.01 -3.24
C GLN A 538 -19.10 14.25 -4.57
N VAL A 539 -18.01 13.51 -4.78
CA VAL A 539 -17.91 12.50 -5.84
C VAL A 539 -17.83 11.12 -5.20
N VAL A 540 -18.66 10.21 -5.68
CA VAL A 540 -18.77 8.82 -5.24
C VAL A 540 -18.28 7.88 -6.33
N ASP A 541 -17.67 6.78 -5.93
CA ASP A 541 -17.05 5.79 -6.80
C ASP A 541 -17.52 4.37 -6.45
N THR A 542 -17.39 3.45 -7.40
CA THR A 542 -17.77 2.04 -7.23
C THR A 542 -16.70 1.18 -6.55
N HIS A 543 -15.40 1.45 -6.74
CA HIS A 543 -14.31 0.55 -6.29
C HIS A 543 -12.96 1.27 -6.03
N GLU A 544 -12.94 2.37 -5.27
CA GLU A 544 -11.70 3.08 -4.87
C GLU A 544 -10.77 3.51 -6.03
N ASN A 545 -11.30 3.61 -7.23
CA ASN A 545 -10.66 4.20 -8.39
C ASN A 545 -10.36 5.69 -8.20
N ILE A 546 -11.26 6.46 -7.57
CA ILE A 546 -11.08 7.89 -7.34
C ILE A 546 -10.01 8.14 -6.29
N THR A 547 -9.92 7.26 -5.30
CA THR A 547 -9.01 7.36 -4.16
C THR A 547 -7.59 7.00 -4.58
N ALA A 548 -7.41 5.89 -5.32
CA ALA A 548 -6.15 5.45 -5.94
C ALA A 548 -5.46 6.48 -6.87
N ARG A 549 -6.13 7.59 -7.20
CA ARG A 549 -5.74 8.55 -8.26
C ARG A 549 -5.50 9.97 -7.76
N LEU A 550 -5.61 10.21 -6.44
CA LEU A 550 -5.46 11.55 -5.84
C LEU A 550 -4.00 12.02 -5.66
N THR A 551 -3.00 11.27 -6.12
CA THR A 551 -1.59 11.57 -5.82
C THR A 551 -0.76 11.99 -7.03
N MET A 552 0.19 12.90 -6.78
CA MET A 552 1.25 13.32 -7.70
C MET A 552 2.10 12.14 -8.24
N PRO A 553 2.73 12.30 -9.42
CA PRO A 553 3.72 11.33 -9.92
C PRO A 553 4.86 11.18 -8.91
N ASP A 554 5.33 9.94 -8.72
CA ASP A 554 6.48 9.57 -7.89
C ASP A 554 7.64 10.57 -7.97
N VAL A 555 7.72 11.51 -7.04
CA VAL A 555 8.93 12.30 -6.83
C VAL A 555 9.68 11.67 -5.66
N LYS A 556 10.60 10.76 -5.97
CA LYS A 556 11.70 10.44 -5.05
C LYS A 556 12.55 11.71 -4.89
N LEU A 557 12.24 12.53 -3.88
CA LEU A 557 13.06 13.67 -3.50
C LEU A 557 14.36 13.16 -2.88
N ARG A 558 15.50 13.56 -3.47
CA ARG A 558 16.83 13.37 -2.90
C ARG A 558 17.37 14.75 -2.53
N ALA A 559 17.79 14.94 -1.28
CA ALA A 559 18.59 16.09 -0.90
C ALA A 559 19.90 16.07 -1.69
N LYS A 560 20.05 16.98 -2.67
CA LYS A 560 21.31 17.15 -3.40
C LYS A 560 22.14 18.21 -2.66
N THR A 561 23.25 17.78 -2.07
CA THR A 561 24.20 18.61 -1.32
C THR A 561 25.00 19.56 -2.23
N GLY A 562 25.32 20.76 -1.73
CA GLY A 562 26.16 21.78 -2.38
C GLY A 562 25.49 22.80 -3.34
N CYS A 563 26.11 23.98 -3.46
CA CYS A 563 25.66 25.06 -4.35
C CYS A 563 25.80 24.72 -5.85
N VAL A 564 24.93 25.28 -6.70
CA VAL A 564 24.89 25.05 -8.15
C VAL A 564 26.22 25.40 -8.81
N THR A 565 26.84 26.51 -8.41
CA THR A 565 28.12 26.98 -8.95
C THR A 565 29.25 25.96 -8.74
N CYS A 566 29.33 25.35 -7.56
CA CYS A 566 30.31 24.30 -7.25
C CYS A 566 29.96 22.99 -7.97
N ARG A 567 28.66 22.65 -8.04
CA ARG A 567 28.17 21.43 -8.72
C ARG A 567 28.41 21.44 -10.22
N GLN A 568 28.16 22.56 -10.91
CA GLN A 568 28.44 22.72 -12.34
C GLN A 568 29.93 22.52 -12.65
N ARG A 569 30.79 22.88 -11.69
CA ARG A 569 32.24 22.75 -11.81
C ARG A 569 32.79 21.46 -11.21
N ARG A 570 31.91 20.58 -10.72
CA ARG A 570 32.25 19.30 -10.06
C ARG A 570 33.26 19.46 -8.91
N VAL A 571 33.20 20.58 -8.18
CA VAL A 571 34.02 20.82 -6.99
C VAL A 571 33.16 20.69 -5.73
N LYS A 572 33.75 20.14 -4.66
CA LYS A 572 33.05 19.95 -3.37
C LYS A 572 32.67 21.32 -2.80
N CYS A 573 31.39 21.48 -2.48
CA CYS A 573 30.88 22.64 -1.77
C CYS A 573 30.97 22.34 -0.27
N ASP A 574 31.49 23.29 0.49
CA ASP A 574 31.54 23.27 1.96
C ASP A 574 30.25 23.80 2.61
N GLU A 575 29.28 24.17 1.77
CA GLU A 575 27.93 24.56 2.15
C GLU A 575 27.77 25.78 3.06
N ALA A 576 28.85 26.54 3.28
CA ALA A 576 28.78 27.79 4.04
C ALA A 576 27.87 28.84 3.35
N LYS A 577 26.99 29.48 4.14
CA LYS A 577 26.11 30.58 3.71
C LYS A 577 26.68 31.92 4.18
N PRO A 578 26.50 33.04 3.43
CA PRO A 578 25.72 33.18 2.19
C PRO A 578 26.46 32.69 0.93
N SER A 579 27.78 32.56 0.97
CA SER A 579 28.61 32.04 -0.13
C SER A 579 29.63 31.03 0.38
N CYS A 580 29.71 29.87 -0.27
CA CYS A 580 30.61 28.79 0.10
C CYS A 580 32.09 29.21 -0.10
N ARG A 581 33.05 28.67 0.67
CA ARG A 581 34.47 29.09 0.59
C ARG A 581 35.03 28.93 -0.82
N ASN A 582 34.60 27.91 -1.55
CA ASN A 582 35.04 27.66 -2.92
C ASN A 582 34.50 28.70 -3.93
N CYS A 583 33.36 29.33 -3.65
CA CYS A 583 32.87 30.44 -4.46
C CYS A 583 33.55 31.75 -4.04
N SER A 584 33.65 32.01 -2.73
CA SER A 584 34.25 33.23 -2.19
C SER A 584 35.73 33.38 -2.54
N ARG A 585 36.53 32.30 -2.43
CA ARG A 585 37.97 32.31 -2.71
C ARG A 585 38.32 32.64 -4.16
N PHE A 586 37.42 32.34 -5.10
CA PHE A 586 37.65 32.55 -6.53
C PHE A 586 36.78 33.68 -7.09
N GLY A 587 36.19 34.53 -6.24
CA GLY A 587 35.36 35.67 -6.66
C GLY A 587 34.12 35.28 -7.47
N ARG A 588 33.48 34.14 -7.14
CA ARG A 588 32.36 33.59 -7.91
C ARG A 588 31.02 33.86 -7.23
N SER A 589 29.99 34.10 -8.03
CA SER A 589 28.60 34.15 -7.54
C SER A 589 28.16 32.75 -7.07
N CYS A 590 27.86 32.62 -5.79
CA CYS A 590 27.41 31.39 -5.17
C CYS A 590 25.88 31.29 -5.28
N SER A 591 25.40 30.39 -6.15
CA SER A 591 23.96 30.17 -6.37
C SER A 591 23.53 28.82 -5.80
N TRP A 592 22.42 28.78 -5.07
CA TRP A 592 21.91 27.56 -4.43
C TRP A 592 20.81 26.90 -5.26
N PRO A 593 20.67 25.56 -5.23
CA PRO A 593 19.67 24.86 -6.04
C PRO A 593 18.25 25.28 -5.67
N LYS A 594 17.36 25.41 -6.67
CA LYS A 594 15.93 25.64 -6.44
C LYS A 594 15.19 24.31 -6.29
N ALA A 595 13.96 24.31 -5.79
CA ALA A 595 13.16 23.10 -5.59
C ALA A 595 13.02 22.24 -6.87
N THR A 596 12.95 22.87 -8.04
CA THR A 596 12.92 22.20 -9.35
C THR A 596 14.23 21.48 -9.73
N ASP A 597 15.37 21.88 -9.15
CA ASP A 597 16.68 21.26 -9.37
C ASP A 597 16.90 20.00 -8.49
N MET A 598 16.04 19.81 -7.50
CA MET A 598 16.05 18.67 -6.57
C MET A 598 15.27 17.46 -7.09
N ALA A 599 14.53 17.60 -8.19
CA ALA A 599 13.88 16.48 -8.86
C ALA A 599 14.89 15.48 -9.48
N ASP A 600 14.57 14.19 -9.45
CA ASP A 600 15.33 13.14 -10.14
C ASP A 600 15.11 13.26 -11.66
N LYS A 601 16.19 13.45 -12.41
CA LYS A 601 16.14 13.67 -13.87
C LYS A 601 15.71 12.42 -14.65
N ARG A 602 15.65 11.24 -14.01
CA ARG A 602 15.24 9.97 -14.62
C ARG A 602 13.73 9.83 -14.85
N HIS A 603 12.91 10.74 -14.31
CA HIS A 603 11.44 10.67 -14.39
C HIS A 603 10.79 11.83 -15.15
N ARG A 604 11.57 12.62 -15.90
CA ARG A 604 11.02 13.71 -16.73
C ARG A 604 10.50 13.14 -18.06
N ARG A 605 9.20 13.26 -18.37
CA ARG A 605 8.64 12.87 -19.68
C ARG A 605 9.32 13.65 -20.82
N ARG A 606 9.74 12.93 -21.88
CA ARG A 606 10.07 13.53 -23.19
C ARG A 606 8.81 14.18 -23.77
N ARG A 607 8.93 15.40 -24.30
CA ARG A 607 7.86 16.08 -25.05
C ARG A 607 7.56 15.29 -26.33
N ALA A 608 6.29 14.97 -26.57
CA ALA A 608 5.84 14.38 -27.84
C ALA A 608 5.81 15.46 -28.95
N THR A 609 6.30 15.09 -30.12
CA THR A 609 6.09 15.79 -31.40
C THR A 609 4.72 15.42 -32.00
N PRO A 610 4.07 16.28 -32.79
CA PRO A 610 2.70 16.06 -33.25
C PRO A 610 2.62 15.14 -34.47
N ASP A 611 1.54 14.35 -34.46
CA ASP A 611 0.87 13.55 -35.49
C ASP A 611 1.30 13.64 -36.97
N SER A 612 1.34 12.46 -37.59
CA SER A 612 0.92 12.27 -38.98
C SER A 612 0.02 11.03 -39.07
N SER A 613 -1.28 11.29 -39.23
CA SER A 613 -2.35 10.35 -39.54
C SER A 613 -2.18 9.69 -40.92
N SER A 614 -2.49 8.40 -41.05
CA SER A 614 -3.24 7.85 -42.20
C SER A 614 -3.79 6.43 -41.93
N PRO A 615 -4.95 6.06 -42.50
CA PRO A 615 -5.78 4.90 -42.15
C PRO A 615 -5.59 3.71 -43.12
N ILE A 616 -6.07 2.51 -42.77
CA ILE A 616 -6.41 1.32 -43.63
C ILE A 616 -6.57 0.10 -42.67
N SER A 617 -7.43 -0.89 -42.79
CA SER A 617 -8.72 -1.17 -43.47
C SER A 617 -9.21 -2.53 -42.94
N GLU A 618 -10.49 -2.82 -43.08
CA GLU A 618 -11.13 -4.12 -42.78
C GLU A 618 -10.51 -5.31 -43.54
N GLY A 619 -10.60 -6.52 -42.97
CA GLY A 619 -10.25 -7.76 -43.67
C GLY A 619 -10.35 -9.06 -42.84
N SER A 620 -11.53 -9.69 -42.89
CA SER A 620 -11.79 -11.16 -42.95
C SER A 620 -11.27 -12.13 -41.86
N SER A 621 -12.22 -12.77 -41.14
CA SER A 621 -12.15 -14.20 -40.71
C SER A 621 -12.26 -15.13 -41.95
N PRO A 622 -12.00 -16.48 -41.95
CA PRO A 622 -12.01 -17.52 -40.88
C PRO A 622 -10.82 -18.54 -41.08
N PRO A 623 -10.78 -19.86 -40.68
CA PRO A 623 -11.76 -20.74 -40.01
C PRO A 623 -11.25 -21.66 -38.88
N LYS A 624 -12.23 -22.30 -38.22
CA LYS A 624 -12.08 -23.47 -37.33
C LYS A 624 -11.64 -24.70 -38.13
N THR A 625 -10.71 -25.49 -37.59
CA THR A 625 -10.75 -26.98 -37.48
C THR A 625 -9.41 -27.52 -36.98
N GLY A 626 -9.44 -28.53 -36.10
CA GLY A 626 -8.37 -29.52 -36.01
C GLY A 626 -7.98 -29.95 -34.60
N GLU A 627 -8.77 -30.83 -33.98
CA GLU A 627 -8.26 -31.74 -32.96
C GLU A 627 -7.09 -32.55 -33.55
N ARG A 628 -5.92 -32.51 -32.90
CA ARG A 628 -4.88 -33.54 -33.01
C ARG A 628 -4.28 -33.79 -31.64
N SER A 629 -4.45 -35.03 -31.19
CA SER A 629 -3.88 -35.60 -29.97
C SER A 629 -2.36 -35.60 -30.02
N TYR A 630 -1.73 -35.30 -28.88
CA TYR A 630 -0.37 -35.73 -28.59
C TYR A 630 -0.29 -36.27 -27.16
N ASP A 631 0.40 -37.39 -27.03
CA ASP A 631 0.38 -38.34 -25.92
C ASP A 631 0.76 -37.73 -24.56
N ILE A 632 -0.20 -37.76 -23.64
CA ILE A 632 0.03 -37.59 -22.20
C ILE A 632 0.37 -38.97 -21.65
N VAL A 633 1.60 -39.13 -21.13
CA VAL A 633 2.01 -40.32 -20.38
C VAL A 633 1.13 -40.45 -19.14
N PRO A 634 0.44 -41.58 -18.91
CA PRO A 634 -0.58 -41.70 -17.88
C PRO A 634 0.07 -41.97 -16.52
N ILE A 635 -0.04 -41.01 -15.58
CA ILE A 635 0.10 -41.29 -14.16
C ILE A 635 -1.14 -40.74 -13.46
N LEU A 636 -2.27 -41.42 -13.66
CA LEU A 636 -3.48 -41.32 -12.83
C LEU A 636 -4.38 -42.49 -13.20
N ASN A 637 -4.06 -43.68 -12.70
CA ASN A 637 -5.05 -44.76 -12.60
C ASN A 637 -4.54 -45.87 -11.68
N THR A 638 -4.71 -45.66 -10.37
CA THR A 638 -5.03 -46.76 -9.46
C THR A 638 -6.09 -46.27 -8.48
N ARG A 639 -7.36 -46.52 -8.83
CA ARG A 639 -8.39 -46.80 -7.84
C ARG A 639 -7.95 -48.06 -7.10
N THR A 640 -7.21 -47.89 -6.02
CA THR A 640 -7.00 -48.92 -5.01
C THR A 640 -7.56 -48.39 -3.70
N SER A 641 -8.41 -49.22 -3.08
CA SER A 641 -9.22 -48.96 -1.91
C SER A 641 -8.63 -48.00 -0.88
N LEU A 642 -9.48 -47.08 -0.43
CA LEU A 642 -9.42 -46.33 0.82
C LEU A 642 -9.28 -47.28 2.02
N THR A 643 -8.10 -47.84 2.25
CA THR A 643 -7.77 -48.59 3.46
C THR A 643 -6.30 -48.39 3.85
N THR A 644 -5.87 -47.15 4.09
CA THR A 644 -4.86 -46.84 5.14
C THR A 644 -4.84 -45.33 5.47
N ILE A 645 -5.82 -44.82 6.24
CA ILE A 645 -5.72 -43.49 6.90
C ILE A 645 -4.82 -43.56 8.16
N ASN A 646 -3.91 -44.55 8.22
CA ASN A 646 -3.02 -44.78 9.36
C ASN A 646 -1.54 -44.63 8.97
N HIS A 647 -1.19 -43.72 8.05
CA HIS A 647 0.21 -43.35 7.84
C HIS A 647 0.57 -42.26 8.87
N PRO A 648 1.60 -42.45 9.74
CA PRO A 648 1.92 -41.52 10.84
C PRO A 648 2.32 -40.09 10.41
N LEU A 649 2.42 -39.84 9.09
CA LEU A 649 2.77 -38.53 8.51
C LEU A 649 1.55 -37.71 8.05
N CYS A 650 0.41 -38.36 7.78
CA CYS A 650 -0.71 -37.75 7.07
C CYS A 650 -1.95 -37.70 7.97
N GLU A 651 -2.44 -36.50 8.25
CA GLU A 651 -3.64 -36.28 9.08
C GLU A 651 -4.92 -36.23 8.22
N THR A 652 -4.79 -36.04 6.90
CA THR A 652 -5.93 -35.90 5.97
C THR A 652 -5.66 -36.56 4.61
N GLU A 653 -6.72 -36.80 3.83
CA GLU A 653 -6.60 -37.35 2.46
C GLU A 653 -5.77 -36.44 1.54
N ILE A 654 -5.88 -35.11 1.70
CA ILE A 654 -5.12 -34.16 0.90
C ILE A 654 -3.62 -34.17 1.27
N GLU A 655 -3.28 -34.39 2.56
CA GLU A 655 -1.87 -34.59 2.96
C GLU A 655 -1.30 -35.85 2.32
N PHE A 656 -2.04 -36.96 2.34
CA PHE A 656 -1.61 -38.19 1.69
C PHE A 656 -1.36 -37.99 0.20
N GLU A 657 -2.28 -37.32 -0.49
CA GLU A 657 -2.16 -37.00 -1.91
C GLU A 657 -0.92 -36.15 -2.23
N LEU A 658 -0.64 -35.13 -1.41
CA LEU A 658 0.50 -34.23 -1.59
C LEU A 658 1.83 -34.89 -1.22
N VAL A 659 1.88 -35.71 -0.17
CA VAL A 659 3.07 -36.52 0.18
C VAL A 659 3.37 -37.55 -0.92
N HIS A 660 2.34 -38.17 -1.49
CA HIS A 660 2.52 -39.05 -2.63
C HIS A 660 3.04 -38.30 -3.87
N HIS A 661 2.48 -37.11 -4.16
CA HIS A 661 2.97 -36.22 -5.23
C HIS A 661 4.42 -35.81 -5.02
N PHE A 662 4.81 -35.51 -3.78
CA PHE A 662 6.18 -35.21 -3.40
C PHE A 662 7.14 -36.35 -3.81
N TYR A 663 6.85 -37.56 -3.34
CA TYR A 663 7.70 -38.74 -3.51
C TYR A 663 7.78 -39.21 -4.97
N SER A 664 6.64 -39.24 -5.66
CA SER A 664 6.55 -39.80 -7.02
C SER A 664 7.03 -38.84 -8.10
N PHE A 665 6.94 -37.54 -7.88
CA PHE A 665 7.13 -36.55 -8.94
C PHE A 665 7.92 -35.32 -8.49
N HIS A 666 7.43 -34.58 -7.49
CA HIS A 666 7.94 -33.23 -7.23
C HIS A 666 9.40 -33.21 -6.79
N PHE A 667 9.84 -34.18 -5.98
CA PHE A 667 11.24 -34.30 -5.58
C PHE A 667 12.19 -34.49 -6.78
N ASN A 668 11.81 -35.34 -7.75
CA ASN A 668 12.55 -35.52 -9.00
C ASN A 668 12.60 -34.22 -9.83
N SER A 669 11.54 -33.40 -9.77
CA SER A 669 11.51 -32.12 -10.49
C SER A 669 12.42 -31.04 -9.88
N LEU A 670 12.79 -31.20 -8.60
CA LEU A 670 13.66 -30.28 -7.83
C LEU A 670 15.13 -30.72 -7.79
N THR A 671 15.47 -31.84 -8.45
CA THR A 671 16.82 -32.41 -8.44
C THR A 671 17.21 -32.86 -9.84
N LEU A 672 18.50 -33.02 -10.07
CA LEU A 672 19.00 -33.55 -11.33
C LEU A 672 18.86 -35.07 -11.40
N PRO A 673 18.61 -35.63 -12.60
CA PRO A 673 18.70 -37.07 -12.81
C PRO A 673 20.11 -37.57 -12.48
N THR A 674 20.29 -38.21 -11.33
CA THR A 674 21.55 -38.82 -10.92
C THR A 674 21.55 -40.33 -11.19
N LYS A 675 22.71 -40.88 -11.56
CA LYS A 675 22.92 -42.33 -11.64
C LYS A 675 23.05 -42.98 -10.27
N ASP A 676 23.45 -42.22 -9.25
CA ASP A 676 23.55 -42.71 -7.88
C ASP A 676 22.18 -42.71 -7.20
N LYS A 677 21.43 -43.78 -7.48
CA LYS A 677 20.12 -44.04 -6.86
C LYS A 677 20.20 -44.14 -5.34
N SER A 678 21.35 -44.53 -4.78
CA SER A 678 21.51 -44.70 -3.34
C SER A 678 21.57 -43.35 -2.62
N TYR A 679 22.35 -42.41 -3.15
CA TYR A 679 22.42 -41.03 -2.67
C TYR A 679 21.05 -40.34 -2.78
N PHE A 680 20.37 -40.53 -3.91
CA PHE A 680 19.04 -40.00 -4.16
C PHE A 680 18.00 -40.50 -3.12
N SER A 681 17.96 -41.82 -2.89
CA SER A 681 17.06 -42.41 -1.90
C SER A 681 17.39 -41.97 -0.48
N GLN A 682 18.67 -41.73 -0.15
CA GLN A 682 19.06 -41.22 1.17
C GLN A 682 18.53 -39.79 1.40
N CYS A 683 18.63 -38.90 0.40
CA CYS A 683 18.07 -37.55 0.49
C CYS A 683 16.54 -37.57 0.69
N GLN A 684 15.83 -38.46 0.00
CA GLN A 684 14.38 -38.65 0.21
C GLN A 684 14.07 -39.15 1.63
N SER A 685 14.88 -40.09 2.15
CA SER A 685 14.71 -40.62 3.50
C SER A 685 14.93 -39.54 4.57
N ASP A 686 15.97 -38.71 4.43
CA ASP A 686 16.29 -37.62 5.36
C ASP A 686 15.12 -36.61 5.44
N LEU A 687 14.51 -36.26 4.32
CA LEU A 687 13.34 -35.37 4.27
C LEU A 687 12.11 -35.99 4.93
N MET A 688 11.85 -37.27 4.67
CA MET A 688 10.71 -37.97 5.27
C MET A 688 10.85 -38.06 6.79
N ASP A 689 12.08 -38.30 7.28
CA ASP A 689 12.39 -38.27 8.71
C ASP A 689 12.14 -36.89 9.33
N MET A 690 12.59 -35.82 8.67
CA MET A 690 12.30 -34.45 9.13
C MET A 690 10.81 -34.12 9.10
N MET A 691 10.05 -34.56 8.08
CA MET A 691 8.59 -34.37 8.04
C MET A 691 7.87 -35.10 9.17
N SER A 692 8.38 -36.24 9.66
CA SER A 692 7.78 -36.95 10.81
C SER A 692 8.02 -36.26 12.14
N HIS A 693 9.14 -35.56 12.29
CA HIS A 693 9.55 -34.99 13.57
C HIS A 693 9.35 -33.47 13.65
N ASN A 694 9.15 -32.79 12.51
CA ASN A 694 8.96 -31.34 12.44
C ASN A 694 7.76 -30.99 11.52
N LYS A 695 6.69 -30.48 12.13
CA LYS A 695 5.47 -30.07 11.40
C LYS A 695 5.69 -28.88 10.46
N THR A 696 6.60 -27.97 10.80
CA THR A 696 6.97 -26.82 9.97
C THR A 696 7.60 -27.29 8.65
N VAL A 697 8.52 -28.26 8.71
CA VAL A 697 9.12 -28.91 7.53
C VAL A 697 8.03 -29.58 6.70
N LYS A 698 7.13 -30.33 7.34
CA LYS A 698 5.97 -30.94 6.67
C LYS A 698 5.16 -29.90 5.89
N TYR A 699 4.75 -28.81 6.53
CA TYR A 699 3.92 -27.78 5.89
C TYR A 699 4.64 -27.06 4.75
N ALA A 700 5.94 -26.77 4.87
CA ALA A 700 6.71 -26.13 3.80
C ALA A 700 6.76 -27.01 2.52
N ILE A 701 6.95 -28.32 2.69
CA ILE A 701 6.97 -29.30 1.58
C ILE A 701 5.57 -29.44 0.97
N LEU A 702 4.52 -29.54 1.80
CA LEU A 702 3.14 -29.64 1.33
C LEU A 702 2.69 -28.39 0.56
N ALA A 703 3.11 -27.19 1.02
CA ALA A 703 2.85 -25.94 0.32
C ALA A 703 3.45 -25.95 -1.09
N ASN A 704 4.69 -26.44 -1.23
CA ASN A 704 5.33 -26.60 -2.53
C ASN A 704 4.61 -27.58 -3.44
N CYS A 705 4.27 -28.75 -2.90
CA CYS A 705 3.57 -29.77 -3.69
C CYS A 705 2.22 -29.27 -4.18
N ALA A 706 1.47 -28.56 -3.34
CA ALA A 706 0.21 -27.95 -3.73
C ALA A 706 0.41 -26.84 -4.77
N SER A 707 1.41 -25.97 -4.61
CA SER A 707 1.75 -24.94 -5.60
C SER A 707 2.11 -25.56 -6.96
N ASN A 708 2.94 -26.62 -6.94
CA ASN A 708 3.30 -27.36 -8.14
C ASN A 708 2.11 -28.03 -8.82
N LYS A 709 1.20 -28.65 -8.05
CA LYS A 709 -0.05 -29.21 -8.61
C LYS A 709 -0.96 -28.13 -9.17
N HIS A 710 -1.03 -26.96 -8.54
CA HIS A 710 -1.74 -25.82 -9.10
C HIS A 710 -1.14 -25.41 -10.45
N ALA A 711 0.18 -25.29 -10.55
CA ALA A 711 0.85 -24.92 -11.80
C ALA A 711 0.68 -25.96 -12.92
N LEU A 712 0.67 -27.26 -12.59
CA LEU A 712 0.47 -28.35 -13.57
C LEU A 712 -0.99 -28.51 -14.02
N MET A 713 -1.94 -28.37 -13.08
CA MET A 713 -3.35 -28.69 -13.31
C MET A 713 -4.23 -27.46 -13.53
N ASN A 714 -3.69 -26.26 -13.29
CA ASN A 714 -4.43 -24.99 -13.26
C ASN A 714 -5.70 -25.06 -12.38
N ASN A 715 -5.59 -25.67 -11.20
CA ASN A 715 -6.71 -25.89 -10.30
C ASN A 715 -6.55 -25.04 -9.03
N ASP A 716 -7.45 -24.09 -8.84
CA ASP A 716 -7.45 -23.13 -7.72
C ASP A 716 -7.58 -23.76 -6.34
N ARG A 717 -8.13 -24.99 -6.24
CA ARG A 717 -8.18 -25.72 -4.97
C ARG A 717 -6.78 -25.91 -4.41
N TYR A 718 -5.82 -26.32 -5.25
CA TYR A 718 -4.44 -26.49 -4.80
C TYR A 718 -3.78 -25.15 -4.49
N ARG A 719 -4.16 -24.04 -5.15
CA ARG A 719 -3.68 -22.69 -4.80
C ARG A 719 -4.04 -22.31 -3.37
N LEU A 720 -5.30 -22.52 -2.97
CA LEU A 720 -5.76 -22.24 -1.61
C LEU A 720 -5.09 -23.17 -0.57
N ILE A 721 -4.92 -24.45 -0.91
CA ILE A 721 -4.22 -25.42 -0.04
C ILE A 721 -2.75 -25.02 0.13
N ALA A 722 -2.10 -24.60 -0.95
CA ALA A 722 -0.71 -24.17 -0.94
C ALA A 722 -0.51 -22.94 -0.05
N LEU A 723 -1.38 -21.93 -0.18
CA LEU A 723 -1.40 -20.74 0.67
C LEU A 723 -1.60 -21.11 2.15
N ARG A 724 -2.55 -22.00 2.45
CA ARG A 724 -2.78 -22.47 3.82
C ARG A 724 -1.54 -23.09 4.43
N TYR A 725 -0.92 -24.06 3.75
CA TYR A 725 0.28 -24.71 4.28
C TYR A 725 1.49 -23.77 4.32
N TYR A 726 1.59 -22.82 3.39
CA TYR A 726 2.62 -21.77 3.42
C TYR A 726 2.47 -20.89 4.67
N THR A 727 1.25 -20.46 5.01
CA THR A 727 0.99 -19.68 6.23
C THR A 727 1.32 -20.48 7.49
N GLU A 728 0.98 -21.77 7.55
CA GLU A 728 1.34 -22.63 8.67
C GLU A 728 2.86 -22.83 8.79
N ALA A 729 3.56 -23.02 7.67
CA ALA A 729 5.02 -23.11 7.64
C ALA A 729 5.69 -21.80 8.11
N MET A 730 5.19 -20.65 7.66
CA MET A 730 5.68 -19.34 8.13
C MET A 730 5.44 -19.11 9.62
N ARG A 731 4.28 -19.54 10.14
CA ARG A 731 3.97 -19.46 11.57
C ARG A 731 4.92 -20.33 12.39
N GLY A 732 5.13 -21.58 11.97
CA GLY A 732 6.06 -22.50 12.61
C GLY A 732 7.50 -21.98 12.56
N LEU A 733 7.93 -21.44 11.42
CA LEU A 733 9.27 -20.86 11.26
C LEU A 733 9.51 -19.70 12.24
N ASN A 734 8.54 -18.78 12.38
CA ASN A 734 8.63 -17.65 13.31
C ASN A 734 8.71 -18.12 14.77
N GLN A 735 8.02 -19.21 15.13
CA GLN A 735 8.11 -19.81 16.47
C GLN A 735 9.48 -20.47 16.71
N GLU A 736 9.98 -21.23 15.74
CA GLU A 736 11.30 -21.88 15.85
C GLU A 736 12.47 -20.88 15.94
N PHE A 737 12.32 -19.68 15.39
CA PHE A 737 13.29 -18.59 15.56
C PHE A 737 13.34 -18.01 16.98
N VAL A 738 12.23 -18.05 17.71
CA VAL A 738 12.19 -17.60 19.13
C VAL A 738 12.95 -18.58 20.02
N ASP A 739 12.87 -19.88 19.71
CA ASP A 739 13.52 -20.97 20.44
C ASP A 739 14.88 -21.39 19.82
N PHE A 740 15.52 -20.49 19.06
CA PHE A 740 16.74 -20.80 18.32
C PHE A 740 17.92 -21.16 19.24
N CYS A 741 18.48 -22.37 19.06
CA CYS A 741 19.60 -22.88 19.84
C CYS A 741 20.79 -23.24 18.93
N PRO A 742 21.92 -22.49 18.97
CA PRO A 742 23.07 -22.67 18.07
C PRO A 742 23.77 -24.05 18.14
N SER A 743 23.50 -24.84 19.19
CA SER A 743 24.09 -26.16 19.39
C SER A 743 23.30 -27.30 18.78
N ASP A 744 22.05 -27.07 18.33
CA ASP A 744 21.18 -28.12 17.78
C ASP A 744 21.28 -28.19 16.24
N ALA A 745 22.19 -29.03 15.76
CA ALA A 745 22.44 -29.21 14.33
C ALA A 745 21.23 -29.78 13.57
N TYR A 746 20.38 -30.58 14.21
CA TYR A 746 19.19 -31.15 13.58
C TYR A 746 18.12 -30.08 13.38
N ARG A 747 17.87 -29.23 14.38
CA ARG A 747 16.97 -28.07 14.24
C ARG A 747 17.44 -27.08 13.18
N HIS A 748 18.75 -26.82 13.08
CA HIS A 748 19.29 -26.00 11.99
C HIS A 748 18.99 -26.59 10.60
N SER A 749 19.09 -27.91 10.48
CA SER A 749 18.79 -28.63 9.23
C SER A 749 17.29 -28.53 8.87
N CYS A 750 16.41 -28.59 9.87
CA CYS A 750 14.97 -28.35 9.71
C CYS A 750 14.68 -26.90 9.27
N LEU A 751 15.26 -25.90 9.95
CA LEU A 751 15.09 -24.47 9.64
C LEU A 751 15.56 -24.13 8.22
N LEU A 752 16.73 -24.63 7.84
CA LEU A 752 17.25 -24.45 6.47
C LEU A 752 16.35 -25.14 5.45
N THR A 753 15.83 -26.34 5.76
CA THR A 753 14.89 -27.05 4.88
C THR A 753 13.58 -26.27 4.73
N VAL A 754 13.01 -25.72 5.81
CA VAL A 754 11.82 -24.87 5.75
C VAL A 754 12.08 -23.64 4.88
N ALA A 755 13.16 -22.90 5.13
CA ALA A 755 13.55 -21.75 4.31
C ALA A 755 13.73 -22.14 2.84
N SER A 756 14.31 -23.32 2.59
CA SER A 756 14.50 -23.87 1.26
C SER A 756 13.18 -24.05 0.51
N TYR A 757 12.25 -24.77 1.11
CA TYR A 757 10.96 -24.97 0.49
C TYR A 757 10.17 -23.65 0.39
N LEU A 758 10.27 -22.71 1.32
CA LEU A 758 9.57 -21.42 1.20
C LEU A 758 10.04 -20.57 0.00
N TYR A 759 11.34 -20.52 -0.31
CA TYR A 759 11.76 -19.85 -1.56
C TYR A 759 11.39 -20.67 -2.80
N VAL A 760 11.44 -22.00 -2.76
CA VAL A 760 11.02 -22.84 -3.91
C VAL A 760 9.54 -22.60 -4.19
N TYR A 761 8.71 -22.49 -3.14
CA TYR A 761 7.30 -22.16 -3.28
C TYR A 761 7.10 -20.85 -4.04
N ASN A 762 7.85 -19.80 -3.67
CA ASN A 762 7.77 -18.49 -4.33
C ASN A 762 8.25 -18.52 -5.78
N PHE A 763 9.20 -19.39 -6.12
CA PHE A 763 9.67 -19.57 -7.49
C PHE A 763 8.75 -20.45 -8.35
N TRP A 764 8.01 -21.37 -7.74
CA TRP A 764 7.04 -22.25 -8.43
C TRP A 764 5.65 -21.63 -8.55
N SER A 765 5.31 -20.71 -7.64
CA SER A 765 4.06 -19.96 -7.67
C SER A 765 3.93 -19.14 -8.96
N LEU A 766 2.71 -19.11 -9.52
CA LEU A 766 2.33 -18.21 -10.61
C LEU A 766 1.86 -16.84 -10.09
N ASP A 767 1.85 -16.65 -8.78
CA ASP A 767 1.43 -15.40 -8.16
C ASP A 767 2.55 -14.35 -8.24
N VAL A 768 2.25 -13.22 -8.90
CA VAL A 768 3.19 -12.11 -9.11
C VAL A 768 3.58 -11.44 -7.78
N MET A 769 2.86 -11.72 -6.69
CA MET A 769 3.08 -11.15 -5.36
C MET A 769 4.16 -11.87 -4.54
N SER A 770 4.60 -13.08 -4.91
CA SER A 770 5.57 -13.84 -4.12
C SER A 770 7.01 -13.49 -4.48
N ASP A 771 7.68 -12.70 -3.62
CA ASP A 771 9.11 -12.39 -3.75
C ASP A 771 9.97 -13.47 -3.07
N PRO A 772 10.79 -14.27 -3.80
CA PRO A 772 11.67 -15.25 -3.17
C PRO A 772 12.87 -14.63 -2.42
N ARG A 773 13.20 -13.34 -2.66
CA ARG A 773 14.40 -12.69 -2.09
C ARG A 773 14.48 -12.76 -0.56
N PRO A 774 13.43 -12.48 0.23
CA PRO A 774 13.51 -12.51 1.69
C PRO A 774 13.89 -13.90 2.23
N HIS A 775 13.32 -14.96 1.65
CA HIS A 775 13.59 -16.34 2.06
C HIS A 775 14.99 -16.80 1.67
N VAL A 776 15.47 -16.43 0.48
CA VAL A 776 16.86 -16.70 0.07
C VAL A 776 17.85 -15.94 0.95
N VAL A 777 17.60 -14.66 1.26
CA VAL A 777 18.43 -13.88 2.20
C VAL A 777 18.41 -14.49 3.60
N GLY A 778 17.24 -14.97 4.06
CA GLY A 778 17.10 -15.67 5.32
C GLY A 778 17.95 -16.94 5.35
N ALA A 779 17.90 -17.76 4.31
CA ALA A 779 18.68 -18.99 4.20
C ALA A 779 20.20 -18.73 4.13
N VAL A 780 20.63 -17.69 3.40
CA VAL A 780 22.03 -17.23 3.38
C VAL A 780 22.48 -16.86 4.79
N LYS A 781 21.70 -16.06 5.50
CA LYS A 781 22.02 -15.65 6.89
C LYS A 781 22.07 -16.85 7.84
N LEU A 782 21.14 -17.80 7.73
CA LEU A 782 21.13 -19.02 8.54
C LEU A 782 22.39 -19.86 8.32
N LEU A 783 22.80 -20.04 7.05
CA LEU A 783 24.05 -20.73 6.71
C LEU A 783 25.29 -19.99 7.23
N SER A 784 25.33 -18.65 7.14
CA SER A 784 26.42 -17.86 7.70
C SER A 784 26.47 -17.94 9.24
N LEU A 785 25.32 -17.86 9.91
CA LEU A 785 25.21 -17.90 11.38
C LEU A 785 25.63 -19.25 11.96
N ARG A 786 25.28 -20.36 11.29
CA ARG A 786 25.67 -21.73 11.70
C ARG A 786 27.19 -21.90 11.82
N ASN A 787 27.97 -21.03 11.19
CA ASN A 787 29.42 -21.16 11.06
C ASN A 787 30.24 -20.04 11.72
N ARG A 788 29.60 -19.10 12.42
CA ARG A 788 30.25 -17.86 12.91
C ARG A 788 31.18 -18.04 14.12
N ASP A 789 31.09 -19.16 14.85
CA ASP A 789 31.75 -19.32 16.16
C ASP A 789 32.76 -20.50 16.28
N ASN A 790 33.08 -21.24 15.22
CA ASN A 790 34.02 -22.37 15.31
C ASN A 790 35.26 -22.19 14.41
N SER A 791 36.44 -22.41 14.99
CA SER A 791 37.73 -22.49 14.28
C SER A 791 37.86 -23.70 13.33
N SER A 792 36.84 -24.57 13.28
CA SER A 792 36.69 -25.68 12.34
C SER A 792 35.26 -25.73 11.78
N LEU A 793 35.12 -25.97 10.47
CA LEU A 793 33.82 -26.19 9.83
C LEU A 793 33.10 -27.33 10.55
N ARG A 794 31.86 -27.10 11.04
CA ARG A 794 31.06 -28.19 11.62
C ARG A 794 30.59 -29.08 10.47
N PRO A 795 30.97 -30.37 10.42
CA PRO A 795 30.42 -31.27 9.42
C PRO A 795 28.91 -31.38 9.62
N PHE A 796 28.20 -31.42 8.52
CA PHE A 796 26.76 -31.54 8.51
C PHE A 796 26.30 -32.96 8.93
N VAL A 797 25.10 -33.04 9.49
CA VAL A 797 24.60 -34.28 10.12
C VAL A 797 23.86 -35.16 9.12
N GLN A 798 23.23 -34.55 8.11
CA GLN A 798 22.40 -35.24 7.13
C GLN A 798 22.95 -35.10 5.72
N THR A 799 22.58 -36.05 4.86
CA THR A 799 22.90 -36.01 3.43
C THR A 799 22.17 -34.85 2.74
N TRP A 800 20.95 -34.55 3.22
CA TRP A 800 20.13 -33.42 2.77
C TRP A 800 20.75 -32.04 3.00
N ASP A 801 21.61 -31.88 4.00
CA ASP A 801 22.25 -30.59 4.27
C ASP A 801 23.08 -30.08 3.06
N ARG A 802 23.68 -31.00 2.28
CA ARG A 802 24.40 -30.65 1.05
C ARG A 802 23.46 -30.05 0.02
N VAL A 803 22.28 -30.66 -0.13
CA VAL A 803 21.22 -30.20 -1.03
C VAL A 803 20.73 -28.81 -0.63
N ASN A 804 20.59 -28.52 0.67
CA ASN A 804 20.26 -27.19 1.16
C ASN A 804 21.32 -26.15 0.76
N VAL A 805 22.63 -26.46 0.90
CA VAL A 805 23.70 -25.54 0.50
C VAL A 805 23.70 -25.30 -1.01
N GLU A 806 23.62 -26.37 -1.80
CA GLU A 806 23.54 -26.27 -3.27
C GLU A 806 22.29 -25.48 -3.71
N SER A 807 21.16 -25.67 -3.04
CA SER A 807 19.91 -24.96 -3.33
C SER A 807 19.98 -23.48 -2.99
N VAL A 808 20.53 -23.10 -1.83
CA VAL A 808 20.70 -21.68 -1.48
C VAL A 808 21.63 -20.98 -2.46
N LEU A 809 22.72 -21.63 -2.87
CA LEU A 809 23.57 -21.12 -3.95
C LEU A 809 22.72 -20.93 -5.21
N TYR A 810 22.16 -22.01 -5.76
CA TYR A 810 21.43 -21.97 -7.02
C TYR A 810 20.34 -20.88 -7.05
N GLN A 811 19.55 -20.74 -5.99
CA GLN A 811 18.47 -19.75 -5.95
C GLN A 811 18.99 -18.31 -5.81
N GLY A 812 20.10 -18.11 -5.09
CA GLY A 812 20.79 -16.82 -5.09
C GLY A 812 21.34 -16.45 -6.48
N PHE A 813 21.81 -17.44 -7.24
CA PHE A 813 22.14 -17.23 -8.66
C PHE A 813 20.93 -16.91 -9.51
N LEU A 814 19.83 -17.65 -9.37
CA LEU A 814 18.61 -17.35 -10.13
C LEU A 814 18.12 -15.93 -9.90
N LEU A 815 18.16 -15.44 -8.65
CA LEU A 815 17.87 -14.04 -8.34
C LEU A 815 18.84 -13.05 -9.01
N SER A 816 20.12 -13.42 -9.11
CA SER A 816 21.16 -12.60 -9.73
C SER A 816 21.01 -12.53 -11.25
N ILE A 817 20.58 -13.63 -11.89
CA ILE A 817 20.43 -13.74 -13.35
C ILE A 817 19.00 -13.48 -13.85
N ARG A 818 18.02 -13.25 -12.97
CA ARG A 818 16.61 -12.97 -13.33
C ARG A 818 16.48 -11.74 -14.25
N ARG A 819 17.37 -10.75 -14.09
CA ARG A 819 17.55 -9.58 -14.96
C ARG A 819 19.05 -9.39 -15.23
N PRO A 820 19.65 -10.15 -16.16
CA PRO A 820 21.10 -10.28 -16.26
C PRO A 820 21.80 -8.94 -16.58
N PHE A 821 21.11 -8.03 -17.27
CA PHE A 821 21.63 -6.69 -17.61
C PHE A 821 21.28 -5.59 -16.57
N ARG A 822 20.60 -5.96 -15.48
CA ARG A 822 20.26 -5.10 -14.33
C ARG A 822 20.27 -5.94 -13.05
N PRO A 823 21.44 -6.39 -12.57
CA PRO A 823 21.50 -7.25 -11.39
C PRO A 823 21.03 -6.49 -10.15
N GLU A 824 19.84 -6.85 -9.65
CA GLU A 824 19.19 -6.28 -8.46
C GLU A 824 19.48 -7.09 -7.18
N PHE A 825 20.07 -8.28 -7.32
CA PHE A 825 20.43 -9.19 -6.23
C PHE A 825 21.88 -9.66 -6.40
N ARG A 826 22.59 -9.85 -5.27
CA ARG A 826 23.96 -10.38 -5.24
C ARG A 826 24.17 -11.29 -4.06
N LEU A 827 24.93 -12.36 -4.31
CA LEU A 827 25.52 -13.17 -3.27
C LEU A 827 26.87 -12.58 -2.88
N ASP A 828 27.11 -12.52 -1.57
CA ASP A 828 28.38 -12.04 -1.04
C ASP A 828 29.51 -13.04 -1.33
N SER A 829 30.70 -12.53 -1.67
CA SER A 829 31.84 -13.38 -2.07
C SER A 829 32.41 -14.17 -0.89
N GLU A 830 32.28 -13.68 0.34
CA GLU A 830 32.67 -14.42 1.55
C GLU A 830 31.72 -15.61 1.74
N PHE A 831 30.41 -15.39 1.60
CA PHE A 831 29.41 -16.46 1.63
C PHE A 831 29.65 -17.55 0.58
N ILE A 832 29.93 -17.17 -0.68
CA ILE A 832 30.20 -18.13 -1.76
C ILE A 832 31.42 -18.99 -1.42
N THR A 833 32.51 -18.37 -0.98
CA THR A 833 33.75 -19.07 -0.60
C THR A 833 33.48 -20.06 0.53
N HIS A 834 32.72 -19.62 1.54
CA HIS A 834 32.34 -20.45 2.67
C HIS A 834 31.45 -21.63 2.28
N ALA A 835 30.48 -21.41 1.39
CA ALA A 835 29.63 -22.47 0.87
C ALA A 835 30.43 -23.50 0.04
N GLU A 836 31.43 -23.07 -0.74
CA GLU A 836 32.33 -23.97 -1.44
C GLU A 836 33.19 -24.81 -0.48
N ASP A 837 33.72 -24.21 0.58
CA ASP A 837 34.49 -24.93 1.60
C ASP A 837 33.64 -26.00 2.29
N LEU A 838 32.38 -25.67 2.58
CA LEU A 838 31.40 -26.62 3.09
C LEU A 838 31.13 -27.76 2.09
N LEU A 839 30.91 -27.46 0.81
CA LEU A 839 30.70 -28.48 -0.23
C LEU A 839 31.93 -29.39 -0.39
N ARG A 840 33.14 -28.82 -0.39
CA ARG A 840 34.40 -29.57 -0.42
C ARG A 840 34.56 -30.49 0.80
N SER A 841 34.03 -30.11 1.95
CA SER A 841 34.07 -30.96 3.15
C SER A 841 33.19 -32.22 3.06
N TYR A 842 32.21 -32.26 2.14
CA TYR A 842 31.37 -33.43 1.88
C TYR A 842 31.96 -34.43 0.91
N ASP A 843 32.82 -33.97 0.01
CA ASP A 843 33.53 -34.82 -0.93
C ASP A 843 34.73 -35.39 -0.20
N ASP A 844 34.66 -36.66 0.19
CA ASP A 844 35.80 -37.39 0.74
C ASP A 844 37.05 -37.15 -0.14
N ALA A 845 38.24 -37.15 0.46
CA ALA A 845 39.53 -36.73 -0.13
C ALA A 845 39.95 -37.41 -1.46
N ASN A 846 39.12 -38.29 -2.04
CA ASN A 846 39.29 -38.91 -3.33
C ASN A 846 38.35 -38.25 -4.38
N PRO A 847 38.88 -37.50 -5.38
CA PRO A 847 38.09 -36.84 -6.43
C PRO A 847 37.19 -37.78 -7.25
N SER A 848 37.51 -39.07 -7.28
CA SER A 848 36.73 -40.10 -7.98
C SER A 848 35.48 -40.59 -7.21
N SER A 849 35.36 -40.24 -5.92
CA SER A 849 34.19 -40.51 -5.07
C SER A 849 33.38 -39.26 -4.72
N ALA A 850 33.69 -38.12 -5.34
CA ALA A 850 32.94 -36.89 -5.15
C ALA A 850 31.48 -37.12 -5.54
N LYS A 851 30.55 -36.82 -4.63
CA LYS A 851 29.12 -37.05 -4.90
C LYS A 851 28.67 -36.01 -5.94
N PRO A 852 27.71 -36.34 -6.82
CA PRO A 852 27.26 -35.40 -7.86
C PRO A 852 26.55 -34.20 -7.24
N ASN A 853 26.73 -33.01 -7.83
CA ASN A 853 25.96 -31.80 -7.49
C ASN A 853 24.54 -31.92 -8.03
N ILE A 854 23.65 -32.53 -7.25
CA ILE A 854 22.29 -32.84 -7.71
C ILE A 854 21.38 -31.61 -7.83
N VAL A 855 21.80 -30.43 -7.35
CA VAL A 855 21.04 -29.19 -7.51
C VAL A 855 21.76 -28.15 -8.38
N LEU A 856 23.10 -28.03 -8.31
CA LEU A 856 23.82 -27.05 -9.14
C LEU A 856 24.07 -27.55 -10.58
N GLY A 857 24.26 -28.86 -10.77
CA GLY A 857 24.51 -29.48 -12.09
C GLY A 857 25.84 -29.20 -12.74
N VAL A 858 26.55 -28.17 -12.31
CA VAL A 858 27.88 -27.80 -12.81
C VAL A 858 28.89 -27.72 -11.67
N PRO A 859 30.20 -27.76 -11.98
CA PRO A 859 31.23 -27.46 -11.00
C PRO A 859 31.05 -26.07 -10.38
N THR A 860 31.36 -25.94 -9.09
CA THR A 860 31.24 -24.66 -8.36
C THR A 860 32.13 -23.55 -8.96
N SER A 861 33.24 -23.92 -9.60
CA SER A 861 34.10 -22.99 -10.35
C SER A 861 33.39 -22.33 -11.54
N LEU A 862 32.64 -23.09 -12.35
CA LEU A 862 31.85 -22.51 -13.45
C LEU A 862 30.73 -21.61 -12.91
N TYR A 863 30.07 -22.04 -11.85
CA TYR A 863 29.06 -21.24 -11.18
C TYR A 863 29.62 -19.89 -10.66
N ARG A 864 30.82 -19.90 -10.07
CA ARG A 864 31.52 -18.69 -9.62
C ARG A 864 31.88 -17.77 -10.77
N LEU A 865 32.33 -18.32 -11.90
CA LEU A 865 32.60 -17.56 -13.12
C LEU A 865 31.33 -16.83 -13.59
N ILE A 866 30.18 -17.49 -13.62
CA ILE A 866 28.91 -16.88 -14.03
C ILE A 866 28.52 -15.69 -13.13
N LEU A 867 28.65 -15.84 -11.80
CA LEU A 867 28.36 -14.74 -10.87
C LEU A 867 29.31 -13.55 -11.07
N ARG A 868 30.60 -13.81 -11.31
CA ARG A 868 31.57 -12.75 -11.63
C ARG A 868 31.24 -12.04 -12.95
N ILE A 869 30.78 -12.78 -13.97
CA ILE A 869 30.32 -12.21 -15.23
C ILE A 869 29.16 -11.22 -14.96
N ILE A 870 28.15 -11.62 -14.19
CA ILE A 870 27.00 -10.76 -13.83
C ILE A 870 27.45 -9.53 -13.03
N ASP A 871 28.43 -9.69 -12.13
CA ASP A 871 28.94 -8.59 -11.30
C ASP A 871 29.79 -7.55 -12.05
N SER A 872 30.13 -7.79 -13.33
CA SER A 872 30.86 -6.87 -14.20
C SER A 872 30.27 -5.45 -14.23
N TYR A 873 28.95 -5.31 -14.08
CA TYR A 873 28.25 -4.00 -14.00
C TYR A 873 28.72 -3.10 -12.84
N ASN A 874 29.45 -3.65 -11.88
CA ASN A 874 29.86 -2.99 -10.66
C ASN A 874 31.37 -2.82 -10.54
N VAL A 875 32.09 -3.38 -11.50
CA VAL A 875 33.53 -3.21 -11.60
C VAL A 875 33.80 -1.75 -12.02
N PRO A 876 34.70 -1.03 -11.33
CA PRO A 876 35.09 0.31 -11.72
C PRO A 876 35.55 0.34 -13.19
N ARG A 877 35.10 1.34 -13.96
CA ARG A 877 35.43 1.46 -15.39
C ARG A 877 36.92 1.38 -15.70
N SER A 878 37.78 1.90 -14.80
CA SER A 878 39.23 1.87 -14.92
C SER A 878 39.84 0.47 -14.94
N SER A 879 39.13 -0.53 -14.39
CA SER A 879 39.59 -1.91 -14.25
C SER A 879 38.73 -2.88 -15.07
N LEU A 880 37.72 -2.38 -15.78
CA LEU A 880 36.72 -3.19 -16.47
C LEU A 880 37.31 -3.92 -17.69
N SER A 881 38.21 -3.28 -18.45
CA SER A 881 38.91 -3.94 -19.56
C SER A 881 39.72 -5.14 -19.08
N ASP A 882 40.52 -4.97 -18.03
CA ASP A 882 41.34 -6.06 -17.49
C ASP A 882 40.47 -7.16 -16.87
N HIS A 883 39.40 -6.78 -16.16
CA HIS A 883 38.43 -7.72 -15.63
C HIS A 883 37.75 -8.58 -16.71
N LEU A 884 37.32 -7.98 -17.83
CA LEU A 884 36.70 -8.72 -18.94
C LEU A 884 37.70 -9.63 -19.64
N LYS A 885 38.98 -9.23 -19.75
CA LYS A 885 40.06 -10.10 -20.26
C LYS A 885 40.27 -11.30 -19.35
N ASP A 886 40.31 -11.08 -18.04
CA ASP A 886 40.46 -12.15 -17.05
C ASP A 886 39.28 -13.14 -17.13
N LEU A 887 38.04 -12.64 -17.23
CA LEU A 887 36.85 -13.48 -17.40
C LEU A 887 36.88 -14.27 -18.71
N LYS A 888 37.29 -13.66 -19.83
CA LYS A 888 37.42 -14.34 -21.12
C LYS A 888 38.49 -15.44 -21.06
N ALA A 889 39.63 -15.18 -20.44
CA ALA A 889 40.71 -16.16 -20.27
C ALA A 889 40.26 -17.37 -19.42
N GLU A 890 39.49 -17.15 -18.36
CA GLU A 890 38.92 -18.23 -17.55
C GLU A 890 37.82 -19.00 -18.30
N LEU A 891 37.00 -18.30 -19.08
CA LEU A 891 35.95 -18.91 -19.89
C LEU A 891 36.51 -19.78 -21.03
N GLN A 892 37.66 -19.42 -21.61
CA GLN A 892 38.31 -20.21 -22.68
C GLN A 892 38.57 -21.67 -22.28
N TYR A 893 38.92 -21.92 -21.02
CA TYR A 893 39.07 -23.28 -20.49
C TYR A 893 37.77 -24.09 -20.64
N TRP A 894 36.63 -23.47 -20.29
CA TRP A 894 35.32 -24.13 -20.41
C TRP A 894 34.87 -24.28 -21.86
N GLU A 895 35.15 -23.30 -22.70
CA GLU A 895 34.81 -23.37 -24.13
C GLU A 895 35.58 -24.47 -24.87
N GLN A 896 36.84 -24.76 -24.48
CA GLN A 896 37.61 -25.85 -25.08
C GLN A 896 36.96 -27.22 -24.85
N LEU A 897 36.29 -27.41 -23.71
CA LEU A 897 35.58 -28.66 -23.39
C LEU A 897 34.43 -28.96 -24.35
N LEU A 898 33.89 -27.95 -25.06
CA LEU A 898 32.80 -28.13 -26.05
C LEU A 898 33.28 -28.74 -27.37
N PHE A 899 34.59 -28.64 -27.67
CA PHE A 899 35.16 -29.01 -28.98
C PHE A 899 36.17 -30.17 -28.89
N ASP A 900 36.42 -30.69 -27.69
CA ASP A 900 37.39 -31.75 -27.48
C ASP A 900 36.77 -33.13 -27.77
N ASP A 901 37.20 -33.75 -28.88
CA ASP A 901 36.69 -35.03 -29.37
C ASP A 901 36.98 -36.21 -28.40
N GLU A 902 37.97 -36.10 -27.51
CA GLU A 902 38.25 -37.14 -26.50
C GLU A 902 37.18 -37.18 -25.38
N ASN A 903 36.53 -36.06 -25.06
CA ASN A 903 35.38 -36.04 -24.15
C ASN A 903 34.13 -36.69 -24.77
N SER A 904 34.09 -36.85 -26.10
CA SER A 904 33.08 -37.65 -26.80
C SER A 904 33.08 -39.12 -26.39
N GLN A 905 34.18 -39.64 -25.82
CA GLN A 905 34.22 -41.00 -25.26
C GLN A 905 33.65 -41.08 -23.83
N ASN A 906 33.66 -39.97 -23.07
CA ASN A 906 32.92 -39.85 -21.81
C ASN A 906 31.39 -39.70 -22.01
N VAL A 907 30.94 -39.51 -23.25
CA VAL A 907 29.51 -39.50 -23.64
C VAL A 907 28.83 -40.87 -23.43
N GLN A 908 29.58 -41.94 -23.16
CA GLN A 908 29.00 -43.20 -22.65
C GLN A 908 28.45 -43.08 -21.20
N ASN A 909 28.72 -41.96 -20.50
CA ASN A 909 28.30 -41.75 -19.11
C ASN A 909 27.07 -40.84 -18.89
N GLY A 910 26.21 -40.61 -19.87
CA GLY A 910 24.80 -40.22 -19.64
C GLY A 910 24.52 -38.78 -19.16
N ASP A 911 25.55 -38.00 -18.79
CA ASP A 911 25.48 -36.54 -18.52
C ASP A 911 25.45 -35.71 -19.83
N SER A 912 24.61 -36.11 -20.79
CA SER A 912 24.64 -35.58 -22.16
C SER A 912 24.30 -34.10 -22.23
N ARG A 913 25.18 -33.31 -22.87
CA ARG A 913 24.98 -31.94 -23.41
C ARG A 913 24.31 -30.90 -22.53
N PHE A 914 24.05 -31.23 -21.26
CA PHE A 914 23.42 -30.38 -20.27
C PHE A 914 24.40 -29.29 -19.83
N ASN A 915 25.63 -29.70 -19.52
CA ASN A 915 26.73 -28.82 -19.20
C ASN A 915 27.13 -27.96 -20.41
N ASP A 916 27.04 -28.53 -21.61
CA ASP A 916 27.39 -27.82 -22.84
C ASP A 916 26.51 -26.57 -23.02
N LEU A 917 25.19 -26.68 -22.88
CA LEU A 917 24.32 -25.50 -23.01
C LEU A 917 24.54 -24.47 -21.90
N ILE A 918 24.94 -24.90 -20.70
CA ILE A 918 25.32 -23.97 -19.63
C ILE A 918 26.58 -23.21 -20.04
N ILE A 919 27.63 -23.90 -20.49
CA ILE A 919 28.88 -23.25 -20.95
C ILE A 919 28.58 -22.30 -22.12
N ILE A 920 27.77 -22.73 -23.09
CA ILE A 920 27.36 -21.92 -24.25
C ILE A 920 26.60 -20.67 -23.80
N ALA A 921 25.63 -20.80 -22.88
CA ALA A 921 24.88 -19.67 -22.36
C ALA A 921 25.74 -18.74 -21.51
N THR A 922 26.69 -19.26 -20.73
CA THR A 922 27.68 -18.46 -19.99
C THR A 922 28.57 -17.66 -20.94
N SER A 923 29.05 -18.29 -22.02
CA SER A 923 29.86 -17.63 -23.04
C SER A 923 29.07 -16.51 -23.74
N LEU A 924 27.84 -16.80 -24.17
CA LEU A 924 26.96 -15.80 -24.76
C LEU A 924 26.62 -14.66 -23.79
N LEU A 925 26.44 -14.95 -22.50
CA LEU A 925 26.16 -13.93 -21.48
C LEU A 925 27.34 -12.94 -21.35
N LEU A 926 28.58 -13.44 -21.34
CA LEU A 926 29.77 -12.57 -21.29
C LEU A 926 29.83 -11.66 -22.51
N ASP A 927 29.61 -12.20 -23.71
CA ASP A 927 29.59 -11.43 -24.95
C ASP A 927 28.50 -10.34 -24.92
N LEU A 928 27.27 -10.70 -24.52
CA LEU A 928 26.15 -9.74 -24.43
C LEU A 928 26.42 -8.63 -23.39
N ILE A 929 27.02 -8.96 -22.24
CA ILE A 929 27.38 -7.97 -21.22
C ILE A 929 28.51 -7.08 -21.73
N ALA A 930 29.54 -7.64 -22.37
CA ALA A 930 30.65 -6.88 -22.95
C ALA A 930 30.15 -5.91 -24.03
N GLU A 931 29.29 -6.36 -24.95
CA GLU A 931 28.63 -5.53 -25.97
C GLU A 931 27.82 -4.39 -25.33
N THR A 932 27.01 -4.72 -24.33
CA THR A 932 26.17 -3.74 -23.62
C THR A 932 27.02 -2.66 -22.95
N LEU A 933 28.12 -3.05 -22.31
CA LEU A 933 29.03 -2.12 -21.62
C LEU A 933 29.85 -1.29 -22.62
N ALA A 934 30.26 -1.88 -23.75
CA ALA A 934 31.00 -1.22 -24.84
C ALA A 934 30.19 -0.13 -25.56
N SER A 935 28.87 -0.32 -25.72
CA SER A 935 27.96 0.65 -26.36
C SER A 935 27.93 2.05 -25.74
N THR A 936 28.59 2.23 -24.58
CA THR A 936 28.67 3.51 -23.86
C THR A 936 29.97 4.30 -24.08
N ASP A 937 31.04 3.71 -24.64
CA ASP A 937 32.31 4.37 -24.99
C ASP A 937 33.25 3.44 -25.82
N ASP A 938 33.33 3.62 -27.14
CA ASP A 938 34.12 2.77 -28.06
C ASP A 938 35.64 2.80 -27.80
N SER A 939 36.14 3.75 -26.99
CA SER A 939 37.59 4.01 -26.82
C SER A 939 38.29 3.19 -25.72
N ILE A 940 37.53 2.41 -24.93
CA ILE A 940 38.02 1.75 -23.71
C ILE A 940 38.06 0.22 -23.84
N TYR A 941 37.44 -0.35 -24.88
CA TYR A 941 37.25 -1.79 -24.99
C TYR A 941 38.22 -2.43 -25.99
N PRO A 942 38.74 -3.64 -25.69
CA PRO A 942 39.28 -4.50 -26.74
C PRO A 942 38.22 -4.72 -27.84
N GLU A 943 38.62 -4.97 -29.08
CA GLU A 943 37.71 -5.28 -30.20
C GLU A 943 36.91 -6.58 -29.95
N PHE A 944 35.92 -6.51 -29.05
CA PHE A 944 34.88 -7.52 -28.91
C PHE A 944 33.88 -7.27 -30.05
N SER A 945 34.11 -7.96 -31.16
CA SER A 945 33.35 -7.97 -32.43
C SER A 945 33.91 -7.10 -33.57
N ALA A 946 34.77 -7.73 -34.38
CA ALA A 946 34.67 -7.77 -35.85
C ALA A 946 35.93 -8.43 -36.43
N GLY A 947 36.22 -9.66 -36.04
CA GLY A 947 37.34 -10.42 -36.61
C GLY A 947 37.20 -11.88 -36.24
N GLU A 948 37.48 -12.76 -37.20
CA GLU A 948 37.70 -14.18 -37.02
C GLU A 948 38.89 -14.41 -36.07
N GLU A 949 38.74 -14.17 -34.76
CA GLU A 949 39.69 -14.72 -33.80
C GLU A 949 39.37 -16.22 -33.64
N ASP A 950 40.37 -17.06 -33.93
CA ASP A 950 40.33 -18.52 -33.82
C ASP A 950 39.35 -19.28 -34.77
N GLY A 951 39.03 -18.72 -35.94
CA GLY A 951 38.27 -19.43 -36.99
C GLY A 951 36.81 -19.75 -36.64
N LYS A 952 36.25 -19.17 -35.58
CA LYS A 952 34.84 -19.32 -35.18
C LYS A 952 33.97 -18.18 -35.77
N PRO A 953 32.77 -18.47 -36.29
CA PRO A 953 31.86 -17.44 -36.82
C PRO A 953 31.30 -16.52 -35.73
N TRP A 954 30.86 -15.32 -36.12
CA TRP A 954 30.20 -14.36 -35.20
C TRP A 954 28.96 -15.00 -34.55
N ARG A 955 28.91 -14.98 -33.21
CA ARG A 955 27.87 -15.64 -32.38
C ARG A 955 27.72 -17.15 -32.62
N TRP A 956 28.83 -17.86 -32.79
CA TRP A 956 28.87 -19.33 -32.90
C TRP A 956 28.11 -20.06 -31.77
N GLN A 957 28.01 -19.44 -30.58
CA GLN A 957 27.28 -19.98 -29.42
C GLN A 957 25.82 -20.31 -29.78
N LEU A 958 25.18 -19.46 -30.57
CA LEU A 958 23.79 -19.64 -30.96
C LEU A 958 23.62 -20.80 -31.94
N ASP A 959 24.54 -20.98 -32.87
CA ASP A 959 24.49 -22.11 -33.80
C ASP A 959 24.58 -23.45 -33.04
N LEU A 960 25.51 -23.55 -32.09
CA LEU A 960 25.65 -24.75 -31.27
C LEU A 960 24.43 -24.96 -30.36
N ALA A 961 23.93 -23.90 -29.72
CA ALA A 961 22.75 -23.98 -28.88
C ALA A 961 21.50 -24.41 -29.66
N MET A 962 21.24 -23.82 -30.83
CA MET A 962 20.06 -24.18 -31.63
C MET A 962 20.14 -25.63 -32.14
N ASN A 963 21.33 -26.11 -32.52
CA ASN A 963 21.53 -27.52 -32.85
C ASN A 963 21.21 -28.45 -31.67
N ILE A 964 21.59 -28.08 -30.45
CA ILE A 964 21.25 -28.84 -29.23
C ILE A 964 19.73 -28.81 -28.99
N LEU A 965 19.09 -27.65 -29.09
CA LEU A 965 17.65 -27.49 -28.83
C LEU A 965 16.76 -28.16 -29.89
N GLN A 966 17.27 -28.34 -31.11
CA GLN A 966 16.60 -29.07 -32.19
C GLN A 966 16.67 -30.60 -31.99
N CYS A 967 17.62 -31.11 -31.20
CA CYS A 967 17.76 -32.53 -30.91
C CYS A 967 16.65 -33.01 -29.94
N PRO A 968 15.72 -33.89 -30.36
CA PRO A 968 14.57 -34.29 -29.53
C PRO A 968 14.95 -34.99 -28.21
N GLU A 969 16.01 -35.79 -28.20
CA GLU A 969 16.46 -36.52 -27.00
C GLU A 969 17.02 -35.58 -25.93
N GLU A 970 17.86 -34.62 -26.31
CA GLU A 970 18.40 -33.61 -25.39
C GLU A 970 17.27 -32.74 -24.84
N HIS A 971 16.42 -32.26 -25.74
CA HIS A 971 15.28 -31.44 -25.43
C HIS A 971 14.27 -32.11 -24.45
N GLN A 972 14.13 -33.45 -24.49
CA GLN A 972 13.36 -34.18 -23.49
C GLN A 972 13.99 -34.13 -22.09
N LYS A 973 15.33 -34.13 -21.99
CA LYS A 973 16.05 -34.04 -20.71
C LYS A 973 15.93 -32.64 -20.11
N TRP A 974 16.15 -31.59 -20.92
CA TRP A 974 16.06 -30.18 -20.50
C TRP A 974 14.68 -29.79 -19.97
N SER A 975 13.62 -30.28 -20.60
CA SER A 975 12.24 -29.98 -20.19
C SER A 975 11.81 -30.71 -18.91
N GLY A 976 12.65 -31.58 -18.34
CA GLY A 976 12.36 -32.36 -17.14
C GLY A 976 12.94 -31.80 -15.82
N CYS A 977 13.75 -30.75 -15.85
CA CYS A 977 14.36 -30.17 -14.63
C CYS A 977 14.43 -28.65 -14.66
N TYR A 978 14.41 -28.00 -13.48
CA TYR A 978 14.35 -26.53 -13.34
C TYR A 978 15.61 -25.79 -13.82
N LEU A 979 16.77 -26.45 -13.88
CA LEU A 979 18.01 -25.82 -14.34
C LEU A 979 17.97 -25.37 -15.80
N GLY A 980 17.02 -25.89 -16.58
CA GLY A 980 16.85 -25.56 -17.99
C GLY A 980 16.34 -24.16 -18.29
N ALA A 981 15.84 -23.45 -17.29
CA ALA A 981 15.13 -22.19 -17.52
C ALA A 981 16.09 -21.04 -17.87
N TRP A 982 17.18 -20.87 -17.13
CA TRP A 982 18.04 -19.70 -17.27
C TRP A 982 18.89 -19.69 -18.57
N PRO A 983 19.42 -20.82 -19.10
CA PRO A 983 20.15 -20.78 -20.37
C PRO A 983 19.23 -20.33 -21.50
N LEU A 984 17.97 -20.78 -21.48
CA LEU A 984 16.94 -20.38 -22.44
C LEU A 984 16.61 -18.89 -22.37
N LEU A 985 16.67 -18.26 -21.19
CA LEU A 985 16.57 -16.80 -21.05
C LEU A 985 17.71 -16.10 -21.81
N ILE A 986 18.97 -16.52 -21.60
CA ILE A 986 20.13 -15.92 -22.25
C ILE A 986 20.12 -16.14 -23.76
N LEU A 987 19.76 -17.35 -24.21
CA LEU A 987 19.60 -17.66 -25.63
C LEU A 987 18.50 -16.83 -26.27
N GLY A 988 17.38 -16.61 -25.57
CA GLY A 988 16.31 -15.74 -26.05
C GLY A 988 16.75 -14.27 -26.22
N TYR A 989 17.60 -13.77 -25.31
CA TYR A 989 18.23 -12.47 -25.46
C TYR A 989 19.16 -12.39 -26.68
N GLY A 990 19.99 -13.42 -26.87
CA GLY A 990 20.95 -13.49 -27.99
C GLY A 990 20.34 -13.87 -29.35
N ALA A 991 19.13 -14.43 -29.39
CA ALA A 991 18.48 -14.97 -30.60
C ALA A 991 18.53 -14.01 -31.81
N ARG A 992 18.89 -14.55 -32.99
CA ARG A 992 19.11 -13.77 -34.22
C ARG A 992 17.84 -13.59 -35.04
N SER A 993 16.92 -14.54 -34.93
CA SER A 993 15.70 -14.59 -35.73
C SER A 993 14.46 -14.84 -34.86
N LEU A 994 13.28 -14.64 -35.44
CA LEU A 994 12.02 -15.04 -34.83
C LEU A 994 11.91 -16.57 -34.69
N GLU A 995 12.59 -17.33 -35.55
CA GLU A 995 12.66 -18.78 -35.52
C GLU A 995 13.43 -19.27 -34.28
N ASP A 996 14.58 -18.66 -33.98
CA ASP A 996 15.37 -18.93 -32.76
C ASP A 996 14.52 -18.71 -31.50
N ILE A 997 13.79 -17.59 -31.43
CA ILE A 997 12.92 -17.26 -30.29
C ILE A 997 11.77 -18.27 -30.20
N THR A 998 11.20 -18.66 -31.33
CA THR A 998 10.11 -19.65 -31.37
C THR A 998 10.58 -21.02 -30.87
N LEU A 999 11.79 -21.45 -31.25
CA LEU A 999 12.39 -22.68 -30.76
C LEU A 999 12.59 -22.66 -29.24
N VAL A 1000 13.22 -21.59 -28.73
CA VAL A 1000 13.44 -21.38 -27.28
C VAL A 1000 12.11 -21.39 -26.50
N LYS A 1001 11.10 -20.66 -26.98
CA LYS A 1001 9.76 -20.64 -26.37
C LYS A 1001 9.07 -22.00 -26.42
N GLY A 1002 9.28 -22.77 -27.47
CA GLY A 1002 8.77 -24.15 -27.58
C GLY A 1002 9.32 -25.06 -26.49
N VAL A 1003 10.63 -24.95 -26.19
CA VAL A 1003 11.27 -25.69 -25.10
C VAL A 1003 10.74 -25.26 -23.74
N LEU A 1004 10.65 -23.93 -23.49
CA LEU A 1004 10.07 -23.38 -22.25
C LEU A 1004 8.62 -23.83 -22.04
N THR A 1005 7.79 -23.86 -23.09
CA THR A 1005 6.39 -24.31 -22.99
C THR A 1005 6.30 -25.76 -22.55
N ARG A 1006 7.15 -26.64 -23.11
CA ARG A 1006 7.20 -28.05 -22.71
C ARG A 1006 7.74 -28.25 -21.30
N MET A 1007 8.71 -27.43 -20.89
CA MET A 1007 9.21 -27.41 -19.52
C MET A 1007 8.09 -27.05 -18.55
N GLN A 1008 7.33 -25.98 -18.81
CA GLN A 1008 6.19 -25.61 -17.96
C GLN A 1008 5.13 -26.71 -17.89
N GLN A 1009 4.78 -27.33 -19.01
CA GLN A 1009 3.79 -28.42 -19.06
C GLN A 1009 4.26 -29.67 -18.29
N ARG A 1010 5.57 -29.93 -18.26
CA ARG A 1010 6.13 -31.10 -17.60
C ARG A 1010 6.35 -30.90 -16.11
N ILE A 1011 6.91 -29.77 -15.70
CA ILE A 1011 7.34 -29.55 -14.31
C ILE A 1011 6.53 -28.49 -13.55
N GLY A 1012 5.66 -27.71 -14.21
CA GLY A 1012 4.80 -26.73 -13.55
C GLY A 1012 5.58 -25.65 -12.79
N TYR A 1013 6.63 -25.11 -13.43
CA TYR A 1013 7.56 -24.18 -12.79
C TYR A 1013 7.23 -22.71 -13.15
N GLY A 1014 6.91 -21.88 -12.15
CA GLY A 1014 6.49 -20.48 -12.31
C GLY A 1014 7.52 -19.58 -13.02
N GLU A 1015 8.82 -19.71 -12.74
CA GLU A 1015 9.84 -18.89 -13.42
C GLU A 1015 9.92 -19.13 -14.93
N VAL A 1016 9.52 -20.32 -15.41
CA VAL A 1016 9.44 -20.58 -16.85
C VAL A 1016 8.38 -19.70 -17.50
N GLN A 1017 7.22 -19.52 -16.84
CA GLN A 1017 6.18 -18.61 -17.32
C GLN A 1017 6.70 -17.17 -17.39
N ARG A 1018 7.38 -16.70 -16.33
CA ARG A 1018 8.00 -15.36 -16.31
C ARG A 1018 8.97 -15.15 -17.48
N ILE A 1019 9.85 -16.12 -17.75
CA ILE A 1019 10.80 -16.05 -18.87
C ILE A 1019 10.05 -16.01 -20.20
N ARG A 1020 8.99 -16.80 -20.36
CA ARG A 1020 8.15 -16.77 -21.57
C ARG A 1020 7.51 -15.40 -21.77
N ASP A 1021 6.94 -14.81 -20.73
CA ASP A 1021 6.32 -13.49 -20.78
C ASP A 1021 7.33 -12.40 -21.19
N GLU A 1022 8.56 -12.47 -20.64
CA GLU A 1022 9.67 -11.59 -21.00
C GLU A 1022 10.08 -11.74 -22.48
N LEU A 1023 10.21 -12.97 -22.97
CA LEU A 1023 10.50 -13.22 -24.39
C LEU A 1023 9.34 -12.78 -25.31
N ASP A 1024 8.09 -12.87 -24.85
CA ASP A 1024 6.92 -12.36 -25.57
C ASP A 1024 6.95 -10.84 -25.73
N GLU A 1025 7.37 -10.11 -24.68
CA GLU A 1025 7.64 -8.68 -24.79
C GLU A 1025 8.75 -8.40 -25.81
N MET A 1026 9.89 -9.11 -25.73
CA MET A 1026 11.00 -8.94 -26.67
C MET A 1026 10.61 -9.22 -28.13
N THR A 1027 9.76 -10.22 -28.36
CA THR A 1027 9.27 -10.59 -29.70
C THR A 1027 8.47 -9.45 -30.34
N LYS A 1028 7.66 -8.74 -29.54
CA LYS A 1028 6.92 -7.55 -30.00
C LYS A 1028 7.85 -6.42 -30.45
N TYR A 1029 9.02 -6.28 -29.81
CA TYR A 1029 10.03 -5.29 -30.19
C TYR A 1029 10.83 -5.68 -31.44
N LYS A 1030 11.16 -6.96 -31.63
CA LYS A 1030 11.90 -7.45 -32.82
C LYS A 1030 11.04 -7.55 -34.09
N GLY A 1031 9.72 -7.62 -33.97
CA GLY A 1031 8.77 -7.67 -35.11
C GLY A 1031 8.49 -6.32 -35.78
N SER A 1032 8.91 -5.21 -35.17
CA SER A 1032 8.97 -3.89 -35.82
C SER A 1032 10.34 -3.74 -36.50
N GLU A 1033 10.39 -3.21 -37.74
CA GLU A 1033 11.58 -3.04 -38.62
C GLU A 1033 12.78 -2.25 -38.04
N VAL A 1034 12.85 -2.03 -36.73
CA VAL A 1034 13.98 -1.39 -36.06
C VAL A 1034 14.62 -2.40 -35.12
N CYS A 1035 15.44 -3.29 -35.68
CA CYS A 1035 16.31 -4.16 -34.89
C CYS A 1035 17.72 -4.14 -35.46
N VAL A 1036 18.55 -3.18 -35.01
CA VAL A 1036 20.01 -3.36 -34.91
C VAL A 1036 20.53 -2.45 -33.78
N ARG A 1037 20.68 -3.02 -32.58
CA ARG A 1037 21.67 -2.76 -31.52
C ARG A 1037 21.10 -3.15 -30.16
#